data_AF-Q28M80-F1
#
_entry.id   AF-Q28M80-F1
#
_cell.length_a   1.000
_cell.length_b   1.000
_cell.length_c   1.000
_cell.angle_alpha   90.00
_cell.angle_beta   90.00
_cell.angle_gamma   90.00
#
_symmetry.space_group_name_H-M   'P 1'
#
loop_
_entity.id
_entity.type
_entity.pdbx_description
1 polymer ?
#
loop_
_entity_poly.entity_id
_entity_poly.type
_entity_poly.pdbx_seq_one_letter_code
_entity_poly.pdbx_strand_id
1 'polypeptide(L)'
;MSFTKDSVAGGNICVIWVDDMIDVFTWRKTFGLEIQTPHLDRLMSEGVRFSNAYATVPLCAPCRAELATGISPFRSGLVDLNRFWRDVYPPEKAWAYDLRRNGFYNFTTGKVDSNYKPMPEEYRRLLFHEDVLAEDKGRRRGVHAYLDRGPGIKGVNHPDDDGSYDHTFFDNRVAQNAIDFLGRADPNRRHLIQLGFKHPHYNLVAPDRFYAQYDPADIVWPSIAAPEDYFGPQPGFAVYEAAYIANGAWTPEKAGDNAWRQVVRAYFACISHVDHEIGRFMDALRTSPFAENTTVIFLSDNGFNLGNHDSFHKMSQWDSAAHIPLGLWHAGLEPRVEPIPVSLHNIPKTIMDLAGLPPRPDWTSGQSLLPLIDDSFGSYDTTKSPITCVFGTLSVRPSVDGLSQYRYFRYPNGEEHVYDLVEDPGETQNLADSAPLEALRDELTRGALNLGLDLRGFENPAEGVNAMMAVDGSVVLAGGRADNDYWAYGKDAEKIKEEKDGGTDTLWYMAGPDDYVLHCPANIEKIRIATVVSRKEEGAGQGPQPEGKRIRIVAHPDSPIEFETSERVEVDVTGSTGDDVMIGPKHGSATFYGGKGNDTMIARAKQGNRRHGFYGEEGNDTLHGGPGRDTLDGGTGDDEIHGNTGRNHIFGGHGNDVIYDGEGASTIDTGPGQNTLHLCAGDHEVATGSGVTRITPEPGAKVFTPAYGGVTVITQWDADQTYDLSAWPAPPTITRSVNRVRMRCGLTILDLHDVAAIADITAQLVGPKR
;
A
#
# COMPACT_ATOMS: atom_id res chain seq x y z
N MET A 1 -36.02 -20.60 -13.87
CA MET A 1 -36.92 -19.92 -12.90
C MET A 1 -36.67 -18.43 -13.01
N SER A 2 -37.65 -17.56 -12.73
CA SER A 2 -37.40 -16.11 -12.70
C SER A 2 -36.48 -15.74 -11.53
N PHE A 3 -35.50 -14.87 -11.75
CA PHE A 3 -34.63 -14.33 -10.69
C PHE A 3 -35.40 -13.38 -9.76
N THR A 4 -35.84 -13.90 -8.62
CA THR A 4 -36.48 -13.14 -7.53
C THR A 4 -35.83 -13.47 -6.19
N LYS A 5 -36.08 -12.63 -5.17
CA LYS A 5 -35.55 -12.81 -3.81
C LYS A 5 -35.78 -14.23 -3.26
N ASP A 6 -37.01 -14.74 -3.39
CA ASP A 6 -37.35 -16.07 -2.89
C ASP A 6 -36.67 -17.19 -3.70
N SER A 7 -36.50 -16.99 -5.01
CA SER A 7 -35.89 -18.01 -5.88
C SER A 7 -34.39 -18.22 -5.61
N VAL A 8 -33.68 -17.18 -5.15
CA VAL A 8 -32.23 -17.23 -4.94
C VAL A 8 -31.81 -17.32 -3.48
N ALA A 9 -32.74 -17.18 -2.52
CA ALA A 9 -32.44 -17.20 -1.09
C ALA A 9 -31.74 -18.50 -0.62
N GLY A 10 -31.96 -19.61 -1.32
CA GLY A 10 -31.29 -20.91 -1.08
C GLY A 10 -30.08 -21.17 -1.99
N GLY A 11 -29.67 -20.20 -2.79
CA GLY A 11 -28.64 -20.35 -3.82
C GLY A 11 -27.21 -20.29 -3.31
N ASN A 12 -26.30 -20.71 -4.17
CA ASN A 12 -24.86 -20.52 -4.04
C ASN A 12 -24.46 -19.11 -4.50
N ILE A 13 -23.35 -18.62 -3.99
CA ILE A 13 -22.78 -17.34 -4.36
C ILE A 13 -21.36 -17.59 -4.88
N CYS A 14 -21.09 -17.11 -6.09
CA CYS A 14 -19.77 -17.10 -6.67
C CYS A 14 -19.32 -15.66 -6.89
N VAL A 15 -18.10 -15.31 -6.48
CA VAL A 15 -17.50 -13.99 -6.72
C VAL A 15 -16.18 -14.17 -7.44
N ILE A 16 -16.10 -13.62 -8.65
CA ILE A 16 -14.91 -13.58 -9.48
C ILE A 16 -14.30 -12.19 -9.35
N TRP A 17 -13.07 -12.13 -8.85
CA TRP A 17 -12.30 -10.92 -8.64
C TRP A 17 -11.16 -10.89 -9.63
N VAL A 18 -11.02 -9.78 -10.35
CA VAL A 18 -9.86 -9.50 -11.20
C VAL A 18 -9.08 -8.33 -10.61
N ASP A 19 -7.76 -8.38 -10.72
CA ASP A 19 -6.83 -7.39 -10.17
C ASP A 19 -6.37 -6.45 -11.29
N ASP A 20 -6.69 -5.17 -11.17
CA ASP A 20 -6.26 -4.08 -12.06
C ASP A 20 -6.83 -4.17 -13.50
N MET A 21 -8.02 -4.73 -13.71
CA MET A 21 -8.68 -4.79 -15.03
C MET A 21 -9.49 -3.51 -15.31
N ILE A 22 -9.06 -2.75 -16.32
CA ILE A 22 -9.82 -1.63 -16.91
C ILE A 22 -11.21 -2.08 -17.38
N ASP A 23 -12.19 -1.18 -17.46
CA ASP A 23 -13.48 -1.51 -18.08
C ASP A 23 -13.32 -1.84 -19.58
N VAL A 24 -13.19 -3.13 -19.86
CA VAL A 24 -12.99 -3.69 -21.20
C VAL A 24 -14.18 -3.49 -22.14
N PHE A 25 -15.28 -2.89 -21.69
CA PHE A 25 -16.43 -2.53 -22.54
C PHE A 25 -16.33 -1.09 -23.05
N THR A 26 -15.88 -0.18 -22.21
CA THR A 26 -15.66 1.23 -22.55
C THR A 26 -14.37 1.41 -23.36
N TRP A 27 -13.29 0.77 -22.92
CA TRP A 27 -11.95 1.01 -23.47
C TRP A 27 -11.58 0.13 -24.66
N ARG A 28 -12.40 -0.88 -24.97
CA ARG A 28 -12.06 -2.01 -25.85
C ARG A 28 -11.44 -1.66 -27.19
N LYS A 29 -11.99 -0.62 -27.83
CA LYS A 29 -11.70 -0.27 -29.24
C LYS A 29 -10.92 1.03 -29.37
N THR A 30 -10.47 1.59 -28.25
CA THR A 30 -9.87 2.93 -28.23
C THR A 30 -8.42 2.91 -28.73
N PHE A 31 -7.70 1.79 -28.62
CA PHE A 31 -6.26 1.68 -28.90
C PHE A 31 -5.93 1.24 -30.34
N GLY A 32 -6.84 1.44 -31.30
CA GLY A 32 -6.66 1.03 -32.71
C GLY A 32 -6.87 -0.45 -33.00
N LEU A 33 -6.98 -1.27 -31.95
CA LEU A 33 -7.34 -2.68 -32.02
C LEU A 33 -8.35 -3.03 -30.91
N GLU A 34 -8.94 -4.22 -31.00
CA GLU A 34 -9.97 -4.68 -30.07
C GLU A 34 -9.38 -5.64 -29.02
N ILE A 35 -9.57 -5.34 -27.73
CA ILE A 35 -9.25 -6.27 -26.64
C ILE A 35 -10.15 -7.51 -26.75
N GLN A 36 -9.57 -8.69 -26.83
CA GLN A 36 -10.28 -9.96 -27.03
C GLN A 36 -10.75 -10.54 -25.70
N THR A 37 -12.07 -10.50 -25.45
CA THR A 37 -12.72 -11.05 -24.25
C THR A 37 -14.03 -11.80 -24.53
N PRO A 38 -14.01 -12.83 -25.40
CA PRO A 38 -15.24 -13.53 -25.81
C PRO A 38 -15.99 -14.21 -24.66
N HIS A 39 -15.32 -14.62 -23.58
CA HIS A 39 -15.98 -15.30 -22.47
C HIS A 39 -16.68 -14.32 -21.52
N LEU A 40 -16.09 -13.15 -21.27
CA LEU A 40 -16.73 -12.04 -20.58
C LEU A 40 -17.89 -11.48 -21.41
N ASP A 41 -17.75 -11.39 -22.74
CA ASP A 41 -18.86 -11.00 -23.61
C ASP A 41 -20.05 -11.93 -23.43
N ARG A 42 -19.81 -13.24 -23.46
CA ARG A 42 -20.84 -14.24 -23.21
C ARG A 42 -21.45 -14.07 -21.82
N LEU A 43 -20.62 -13.98 -20.77
CA LEU A 43 -21.08 -13.81 -19.39
C LEU A 43 -21.99 -12.59 -19.24
N MET A 44 -21.58 -11.44 -19.78
CA MET A 44 -22.32 -10.19 -19.69
C MET A 44 -23.56 -10.15 -20.60
N SER A 45 -23.55 -10.87 -21.73
CA SER A 45 -24.71 -11.00 -22.62
C SER A 45 -25.80 -11.94 -22.09
N GLU A 46 -25.46 -12.80 -21.12
CA GLU A 46 -26.37 -13.74 -20.46
C GLU A 46 -26.86 -13.20 -19.10
N GLY A 47 -26.41 -12.02 -18.67
CA GLY A 47 -26.64 -11.50 -17.32
C GLY A 47 -26.93 -10.00 -17.29
N VAL A 48 -26.76 -9.39 -16.12
CA VAL A 48 -26.89 -7.94 -15.92
C VAL A 48 -25.51 -7.33 -15.87
N ARG A 49 -25.19 -6.46 -16.83
CA ARG A 49 -23.95 -5.66 -16.82
C ARG A 49 -24.22 -4.28 -16.27
N PHE A 50 -23.45 -3.85 -15.27
CA PHE A 50 -23.50 -2.48 -14.74
C PHE A 50 -22.49 -1.64 -15.52
N SER A 51 -22.99 -0.76 -16.38
CA SER A 51 -22.14 -0.03 -17.33
C SER A 51 -21.42 1.18 -16.73
N ASN A 52 -21.80 1.62 -15.54
CA ASN A 52 -21.19 2.73 -14.81
C ASN A 52 -20.82 2.29 -13.38
N ALA A 53 -19.93 1.31 -13.25
CA ALA A 53 -19.51 0.79 -11.95
C ALA A 53 -18.14 1.35 -11.53
N TYR A 54 -18.01 1.79 -10.28
CA TYR A 54 -16.83 2.51 -9.81
C TYR A 54 -16.21 1.89 -8.56
N ALA A 55 -14.88 1.80 -8.54
CA ALA A 55 -14.10 1.52 -7.34
C ALA A 55 -14.15 2.72 -6.39
N THR A 56 -14.36 2.45 -5.10
CA THR A 56 -14.33 3.50 -4.06
C THR A 56 -12.92 4.02 -3.83
N VAL A 57 -11.91 3.14 -3.93
CA VAL A 57 -10.49 3.49 -3.84
C VAL A 57 -9.74 2.70 -4.92
N PRO A 58 -9.26 3.34 -6.00
CA PRO A 58 -8.45 2.76 -7.08
C PRO A 58 -7.07 2.18 -6.65
N LEU A 59 -7.05 1.37 -5.59
CA LEU A 59 -5.90 0.71 -5.00
C LEU A 59 -6.35 -0.67 -4.47
N CYS A 60 -5.53 -1.70 -4.68
CA CYS A 60 -5.94 -3.07 -4.40
C CYS A 60 -6.21 -3.34 -2.91
N ALA A 61 -5.30 -2.96 -2.00
CA ALA A 61 -5.47 -3.20 -0.55
C ALA A 61 -6.75 -2.58 0.04
N PRO A 62 -7.00 -1.27 -0.12
CA PRO A 62 -8.16 -0.61 0.48
C PRO A 62 -9.47 -0.99 -0.22
N CYS A 63 -9.49 -1.14 -1.55
CA CYS A 63 -10.73 -1.54 -2.23
C CYS A 63 -11.19 -2.95 -1.83
N ARG A 64 -10.26 -3.90 -1.74
CA ARG A 64 -10.58 -5.27 -1.33
C ARG A 64 -10.86 -5.35 0.17
N ALA A 65 -10.32 -4.45 0.98
CA ALA A 65 -10.71 -4.31 2.39
C ALA A 65 -12.19 -3.95 2.52
N GLU A 66 -12.63 -2.91 1.80
CA GLU A 66 -14.05 -2.53 1.74
C GLU A 66 -14.91 -3.68 1.23
N LEU A 67 -14.51 -4.30 0.12
CA LEU A 67 -15.28 -5.40 -0.45
C LEU A 67 -15.35 -6.62 0.48
N ALA A 68 -14.30 -6.93 1.25
CA ALA A 68 -14.29 -8.07 2.17
C ALA A 68 -15.08 -7.82 3.47
N THR A 69 -15.16 -6.56 3.91
CA THR A 69 -15.68 -6.20 5.25
C THR A 69 -16.98 -5.41 5.23
N GLY A 70 -17.31 -4.74 4.12
CA GLY A 70 -18.41 -3.76 4.02
C GLY A 70 -18.16 -2.43 4.74
N ILE A 71 -16.96 -2.23 5.30
CA ILE A 71 -16.58 -1.01 6.02
C ILE A 71 -15.91 -0.05 5.03
N SER A 72 -16.33 1.21 5.03
CA SER A 72 -15.78 2.21 4.12
C SER A 72 -14.29 2.51 4.41
N PRO A 73 -13.53 2.98 3.41
CA PRO A 73 -12.13 3.37 3.57
C PRO A 73 -11.91 4.41 4.69
N PHE A 74 -12.81 5.38 4.82
CA PHE A 74 -12.71 6.45 5.80
C PHE A 74 -12.94 5.98 7.24
N ARG A 75 -13.70 4.91 7.45
CA ARG A 75 -13.92 4.31 8.78
C ARG A 75 -12.86 3.29 9.16
N SER A 76 -12.28 2.65 8.15
CA SER A 76 -11.24 1.66 8.36
C SER A 76 -9.85 2.27 8.50
N GLY A 77 -9.67 3.52 8.07
CA GLY A 77 -8.35 4.11 7.88
C GLY A 77 -7.52 3.37 6.83
N LEU A 78 -8.14 2.51 6.01
CA LEU A 78 -7.46 1.76 4.96
C LEU A 78 -7.64 2.52 3.65
N VAL A 79 -6.68 3.38 3.36
CA VAL A 79 -6.69 4.32 2.23
C VAL A 79 -5.38 4.27 1.43
N ASP A 80 -4.41 3.47 1.88
CA ASP A 80 -3.11 3.27 1.26
C ASP A 80 -2.78 1.77 1.09
N LEU A 81 -1.55 1.45 0.66
CA LEU A 81 -1.07 0.08 0.48
C LEU A 81 -0.17 -0.42 1.64
N ASN A 82 -0.12 0.31 2.75
CA ASN A 82 0.78 -0.05 3.86
C ASN A 82 0.27 -1.20 4.70
N ARG A 83 -1.05 -1.40 4.74
CA ARG A 83 -1.73 -2.36 5.60
C ARG A 83 -2.80 -3.12 4.82
N PHE A 84 -3.04 -4.35 5.24
CA PHE A 84 -4.21 -5.13 4.85
C PHE A 84 -5.30 -4.98 5.90
N TRP A 85 -6.54 -5.28 5.53
CA TRP A 85 -7.67 -5.19 6.47
C TRP A 85 -7.49 -6.06 7.71
N ARG A 86 -6.80 -7.20 7.57
CA ARG A 86 -6.48 -8.15 8.63
C ARG A 86 -5.36 -7.69 9.57
N ASP A 87 -4.70 -6.57 9.26
CA ASP A 87 -3.79 -5.90 10.19
C ASP A 87 -4.55 -4.93 11.12
N VAL A 88 -5.82 -4.62 10.80
CA VAL A 88 -6.65 -3.63 11.51
C VAL A 88 -7.87 -4.28 12.17
N TYR A 89 -8.47 -5.29 11.54
CA TYR A 89 -9.73 -5.88 11.97
C TYR A 89 -9.65 -7.40 12.15
N PRO A 90 -10.33 -7.94 13.18
CA PRO A 90 -10.40 -9.38 13.37
C PRO A 90 -11.24 -10.05 12.27
N PRO A 91 -11.07 -11.37 12.03
CA PRO A 91 -11.75 -12.08 10.93
C PRO A 91 -13.27 -11.95 10.96
N GLU A 92 -13.89 -11.81 12.13
CA GLU A 92 -15.32 -11.62 12.29
C GLU A 92 -15.85 -10.39 11.55
N LYS A 93 -15.01 -9.43 11.17
CA LYS A 93 -15.41 -8.26 10.36
C LYS A 93 -15.71 -8.59 8.89
N ALA A 94 -15.23 -9.71 8.36
CA ALA A 94 -15.52 -10.09 6.98
C ALA A 94 -16.91 -10.73 6.84
N TRP A 95 -17.68 -10.41 5.77
CA TRP A 95 -19.00 -11.03 5.53
C TRP A 95 -18.90 -12.54 5.24
N ALA A 96 -17.74 -13.03 4.80
CA ALA A 96 -17.48 -14.46 4.65
C ALA A 96 -17.68 -15.22 5.98
N TYR A 97 -17.40 -14.57 7.10
CA TYR A 97 -17.69 -15.10 8.43
C TYR A 97 -19.20 -15.34 8.65
N ASP A 98 -20.04 -14.38 8.24
CA ASP A 98 -21.50 -14.50 8.39
C ASP A 98 -22.06 -15.61 7.53
N LEU A 99 -21.63 -15.72 6.28
CA LEU A 99 -22.05 -16.79 5.38
C LEU A 99 -21.70 -18.16 5.98
N ARG A 100 -20.48 -18.30 6.49
CA ARG A 100 -20.04 -19.55 7.13
C ARG A 100 -20.87 -19.90 8.36
N ARG A 101 -21.12 -18.92 9.24
CA ARG A 101 -21.97 -19.07 10.43
C ARG A 101 -23.40 -19.49 10.07
N ASN A 102 -23.86 -19.11 8.88
CA ASN A 102 -25.19 -19.42 8.34
C ASN A 102 -25.20 -20.62 7.38
N GLY A 103 -24.23 -21.54 7.52
CA GLY A 103 -24.30 -22.87 6.90
C GLY A 103 -23.65 -22.99 5.53
N PHE A 104 -23.12 -21.90 4.96
CA PHE A 104 -22.36 -21.98 3.72
C PHE A 104 -21.09 -22.82 3.90
N TYR A 105 -20.72 -23.54 2.84
CA TYR A 105 -19.36 -24.04 2.67
C TYR A 105 -18.56 -22.98 1.91
N ASN A 106 -17.55 -22.42 2.57
CA ASN A 106 -16.76 -21.34 2.00
C ASN A 106 -15.47 -21.89 1.39
N PHE A 107 -15.34 -21.70 0.07
CA PHE A 107 -14.16 -21.98 -0.73
C PHE A 107 -13.58 -20.67 -1.29
N THR A 108 -12.26 -20.52 -1.24
CA THR A 108 -11.55 -19.41 -1.88
C THR A 108 -10.23 -19.86 -2.49
N THR A 109 -9.79 -19.15 -3.53
CA THR A 109 -8.47 -19.32 -4.14
C THR A 109 -8.02 -18.03 -4.84
N GLY A 110 -6.71 -17.80 -4.90
CA GLY A 110 -6.14 -16.63 -5.56
C GLY A 110 -6.16 -15.34 -4.73
N LYS A 111 -6.08 -14.18 -5.38
CA LYS A 111 -6.01 -12.86 -4.72
C LYS A 111 -7.42 -12.33 -4.41
N VAL A 112 -7.92 -12.59 -3.21
CA VAL A 112 -9.20 -12.02 -2.73
C VAL A 112 -8.97 -10.90 -1.72
N ASP A 113 -8.01 -11.09 -0.80
CA ASP A 113 -7.71 -10.20 0.33
C ASP A 113 -6.45 -9.37 0.11
N SER A 114 -6.18 -9.06 -1.16
CA SER A 114 -5.01 -8.30 -1.64
C SER A 114 -3.67 -9.00 -1.48
N ASN A 115 -3.66 -10.29 -1.17
CA ASN A 115 -2.46 -11.13 -1.12
C ASN A 115 -2.59 -12.34 -2.06
N TYR A 116 -1.49 -12.81 -2.63
CA TYR A 116 -1.46 -13.95 -3.55
C TYR A 116 -1.29 -15.31 -2.83
N LYS A 117 -1.33 -15.31 -1.50
CA LYS A 117 -1.14 -16.49 -0.65
C LYS A 117 -2.38 -16.68 0.22
N PRO A 118 -2.69 -17.92 0.63
CA PRO A 118 -3.71 -18.20 1.62
C PRO A 118 -3.55 -17.33 2.86
N MET A 119 -4.68 -16.99 3.47
CA MET A 119 -4.73 -16.20 4.69
C MET A 119 -3.95 -16.89 5.83
N PRO A 120 -3.42 -16.12 6.79
CA PRO A 120 -2.91 -16.68 8.04
C PRO A 120 -3.92 -17.60 8.70
N GLU A 121 -3.44 -18.65 9.39
CA GLU A 121 -4.27 -19.72 9.95
C GLU A 121 -5.43 -19.20 10.81
N GLU A 122 -5.18 -18.16 11.60
CA GLU A 122 -6.16 -17.54 12.50
C GLU A 122 -7.37 -16.95 11.77
N TYR A 123 -7.17 -16.41 10.57
CA TYR A 123 -8.24 -15.92 9.68
C TYR A 123 -8.85 -17.07 8.88
N ARG A 124 -7.98 -17.84 8.21
CA ARG A 124 -8.36 -18.93 7.31
C ARG A 124 -9.35 -19.89 7.96
N ARG A 125 -9.05 -20.34 9.19
CA ARG A 125 -9.88 -21.32 9.91
C ARG A 125 -11.26 -20.80 10.32
N LEU A 126 -11.46 -19.48 10.35
CA LEU A 126 -12.73 -18.82 10.72
C LEU A 126 -13.53 -18.38 9.49
N LEU A 127 -12.87 -18.09 8.37
CA LEU A 127 -13.53 -17.59 7.16
C LEU A 127 -13.81 -18.67 6.13
N PHE A 128 -12.90 -19.63 5.98
CA PHE A 128 -12.93 -20.60 4.89
C PHE A 128 -12.86 -22.03 5.40
N HIS A 129 -13.59 -22.93 4.75
CA HIS A 129 -13.33 -24.37 4.88
C HIS A 129 -12.12 -24.73 4.02
N GLU A 130 -11.98 -24.06 2.88
CA GLU A 130 -10.87 -24.25 1.94
C GLU A 130 -10.37 -22.89 1.43
N ASP A 131 -9.07 -22.67 1.57
CA ASP A 131 -8.32 -21.55 1.01
C ASP A 131 -7.12 -22.14 0.27
N VAL A 132 -7.33 -22.39 -1.02
CA VAL A 132 -6.41 -23.20 -1.83
C VAL A 132 -5.39 -22.27 -2.49
N LEU A 133 -4.11 -22.54 -2.25
CA LEU A 133 -3.01 -21.80 -2.87
C LEU A 133 -3.07 -21.89 -4.40
N ALA A 134 -3.08 -20.73 -5.05
CA ALA A 134 -2.71 -20.58 -6.45
C ALA A 134 -1.27 -20.04 -6.51
N GLU A 135 -0.44 -20.57 -7.40
CA GLU A 135 0.95 -20.13 -7.56
C GLU A 135 1.42 -20.30 -8.99
N ASP A 136 2.30 -19.40 -9.44
CA ASP A 136 3.11 -19.62 -10.63
C ASP A 136 4.11 -20.76 -10.33
N LYS A 137 3.95 -21.92 -10.98
CA LYS A 137 4.76 -23.12 -10.67
C LYS A 137 5.32 -23.82 -11.90
N GLY A 138 6.55 -24.33 -11.80
CA GLY A 138 7.16 -25.18 -12.82
C GLY A 138 8.11 -24.44 -13.77
N ARG A 139 9.01 -25.20 -14.41
CA ARG A 139 10.04 -24.66 -15.30
C ARG A 139 9.47 -24.44 -16.69
N ARG A 140 9.33 -23.18 -17.09
CA ARG A 140 8.84 -22.75 -18.41
C ARG A 140 9.97 -22.79 -19.46
N ARG A 141 9.66 -23.17 -20.70
CA ARG A 141 10.56 -23.09 -21.87
C ARG A 141 10.06 -22.00 -22.84
N GLY A 142 10.92 -21.59 -23.77
CA GLY A 142 10.56 -20.56 -24.76
C GLY A 142 10.12 -19.24 -24.12
N VAL A 143 10.67 -18.88 -22.96
CA VAL A 143 10.32 -17.61 -22.30
C VAL A 143 10.97 -16.49 -23.10
N HIS A 144 10.15 -15.67 -23.75
CA HIS A 144 10.59 -14.55 -24.55
C HIS A 144 10.26 -13.24 -23.83
N ALA A 145 11.30 -12.48 -23.46
CA ALA A 145 11.13 -11.13 -22.93
C ALA A 145 10.96 -10.16 -24.10
N TYR A 146 9.85 -9.43 -24.12
CA TYR A 146 9.56 -8.44 -25.16
C TYR A 146 10.20 -7.08 -24.86
N LEU A 147 10.59 -6.83 -23.60
CA LEU A 147 11.38 -5.67 -23.18
C LEU A 147 12.36 -6.07 -22.06
N ASP A 148 13.53 -5.43 -22.06
CA ASP A 148 14.57 -5.63 -21.05
C ASP A 148 14.30 -4.86 -19.74
N ARG A 149 13.40 -3.86 -19.77
CA ARG A 149 13.02 -3.00 -18.64
C ARG A 149 11.53 -2.67 -18.67
N GLY A 150 10.96 -2.32 -17.51
CA GLY A 150 9.53 -1.99 -17.38
C GLY A 150 8.77 -3.05 -16.56
N PRO A 151 7.44 -3.21 -16.76
CA PRO A 151 6.58 -4.01 -15.89
C PRO A 151 6.75 -5.53 -16.00
N GLY A 152 7.87 -6.00 -16.57
CA GLY A 152 8.21 -7.42 -16.69
C GLY A 152 7.34 -8.17 -17.69
N ILE A 153 7.41 -7.81 -18.97
CA ILE A 153 6.61 -8.42 -20.04
C ILE A 153 7.27 -9.68 -20.62
N LYS A 154 6.59 -10.83 -20.57
CA LYS A 154 7.12 -12.10 -21.09
C LYS A 154 6.05 -12.97 -21.71
N GLY A 155 6.29 -13.43 -22.94
CA GLY A 155 5.57 -14.55 -23.57
C GLY A 155 6.20 -15.88 -23.18
N VAL A 156 5.40 -16.92 -23.00
CA VAL A 156 5.87 -18.25 -22.60
C VAL A 156 5.56 -19.26 -23.69
N ASN A 157 6.48 -20.20 -23.88
CA ASN A 157 6.44 -21.21 -24.95
C ASN A 157 6.54 -20.60 -26.36
N HIS A 158 7.17 -19.43 -26.50
CA HIS A 158 7.38 -18.78 -27.80
C HIS A 158 8.44 -19.54 -28.63
N PRO A 159 8.23 -19.76 -29.95
CA PRO A 159 7.02 -19.48 -30.74
C PRO A 159 6.04 -20.67 -30.78
N ASP A 160 6.38 -21.79 -30.13
CA ASP A 160 5.69 -23.08 -30.21
C ASP A 160 4.54 -23.22 -29.18
N ASP A 161 3.79 -22.15 -28.89
CA ASP A 161 2.80 -22.16 -27.81
C ASP A 161 1.61 -23.09 -28.12
N ASP A 162 1.69 -24.32 -27.60
CA ASP A 162 0.71 -25.40 -27.70
C ASP A 162 -0.16 -25.55 -26.42
N GLY A 163 -0.05 -24.62 -25.47
CA GLY A 163 -0.75 -24.70 -24.18
C GLY A 163 -0.17 -25.69 -23.16
N SER A 164 0.92 -26.40 -23.49
CA SER A 164 1.53 -27.39 -22.58
C SER A 164 2.00 -26.79 -21.25
N TYR A 165 2.23 -25.48 -21.19
CA TYR A 165 2.67 -24.75 -20.00
C TYR A 165 1.55 -23.98 -19.27
N ASP A 166 0.30 -24.02 -19.72
CA ASP A 166 -0.78 -23.21 -19.12
C ASP A 166 -0.99 -23.51 -17.63
N HIS A 167 -0.89 -24.79 -17.26
CA HIS A 167 -0.99 -25.28 -15.89
C HIS A 167 0.07 -24.70 -14.93
N THR A 168 1.06 -23.97 -15.45
CA THR A 168 2.11 -23.29 -14.68
C THR A 168 1.74 -21.87 -14.27
N PHE A 169 0.67 -21.29 -14.82
CA PHE A 169 0.28 -19.90 -14.58
C PHE A 169 -0.66 -19.76 -13.39
N PHE A 170 -0.48 -18.68 -12.63
CA PHE A 170 -1.32 -18.35 -11.49
C PHE A 170 -2.82 -18.38 -11.82
N ASP A 171 -3.26 -17.68 -12.87
CA ASP A 171 -4.69 -17.57 -13.22
C ASP A 171 -5.28 -18.92 -13.64
N ASN A 172 -4.52 -19.73 -14.36
CA ASN A 172 -4.91 -21.11 -14.66
C ASN A 172 -5.11 -21.93 -13.39
N ARG A 173 -4.24 -21.77 -12.39
CA ARG A 173 -4.38 -22.43 -11.09
C ARG A 173 -5.61 -21.96 -10.32
N VAL A 174 -5.94 -20.67 -10.37
CA VAL A 174 -7.19 -20.12 -9.78
C VAL A 174 -8.41 -20.81 -10.39
N ALA A 175 -8.53 -20.81 -11.72
CA ALA A 175 -9.65 -21.47 -12.40
C ALA A 175 -9.68 -22.98 -12.14
N GLN A 176 -8.54 -23.66 -12.24
CA GLN A 176 -8.46 -25.11 -12.02
C GLN A 176 -8.86 -25.51 -10.60
N ASN A 177 -8.41 -24.78 -9.58
CA ASN A 177 -8.76 -25.07 -8.19
C ASN A 177 -10.29 -24.98 -7.97
N ALA A 178 -10.95 -24.01 -8.60
CA ALA A 178 -12.41 -23.86 -8.52
C ALA A 178 -13.17 -24.93 -9.34
N ILE A 179 -12.66 -25.31 -10.52
CA ILE A 179 -13.21 -26.42 -11.32
C ILE A 179 -13.11 -27.74 -10.52
N ASP A 180 -11.97 -28.00 -9.89
CA ASP A 180 -11.76 -29.18 -9.05
C ASP A 180 -12.71 -29.18 -7.84
N PHE A 181 -13.01 -28.01 -7.27
CA PHE A 181 -14.00 -27.85 -6.21
C PHE A 181 -15.42 -28.20 -6.70
N LEU A 182 -15.86 -27.68 -7.85
CA LEU A 182 -17.17 -28.00 -8.43
C LEU A 182 -17.35 -29.51 -8.66
N GLY A 183 -16.28 -30.23 -9.00
CA GLY A 183 -16.32 -31.68 -9.21
C GLY A 183 -16.55 -32.52 -7.94
N ARG A 184 -16.37 -31.94 -6.74
CA ARG A 184 -16.47 -32.66 -5.45
C ARG A 184 -17.35 -31.99 -4.39
N ALA A 185 -17.85 -30.78 -4.66
CA ALA A 185 -18.73 -30.06 -3.75
C ALA A 185 -20.07 -30.80 -3.58
N ASP A 186 -20.65 -30.74 -2.37
CA ASP A 186 -21.95 -31.35 -2.08
C ASP A 186 -23.09 -30.48 -2.65
N PRO A 187 -23.86 -30.96 -3.65
CA PRO A 187 -24.95 -30.19 -4.26
C PRO A 187 -26.10 -29.85 -3.30
N ASN A 188 -26.18 -30.50 -2.14
CA ASN A 188 -27.24 -30.25 -1.15
C ASN A 188 -26.86 -29.17 -0.13
N ARG A 189 -25.65 -28.62 -0.21
CA ARG A 189 -25.17 -27.53 0.66
C ARG A 189 -25.03 -26.24 -0.14
N ARG A 190 -25.25 -25.11 0.52
CA ARG A 190 -24.95 -23.78 -0.05
C ARG A 190 -23.44 -23.54 -0.05
N HIS A 191 -22.92 -23.00 -1.14
CA HIS A 191 -21.50 -22.70 -1.31
C HIS A 191 -21.26 -21.22 -1.53
N LEU A 192 -20.18 -20.73 -0.93
CA LEU A 192 -19.50 -19.50 -1.32
C LEU A 192 -18.25 -19.91 -2.08
N ILE A 193 -18.12 -19.44 -3.32
CA ILE A 193 -16.99 -19.75 -4.20
C ILE A 193 -16.32 -18.42 -4.56
N GLN A 194 -15.05 -18.25 -4.21
CA GLN A 194 -14.30 -17.03 -4.55
C GLN A 194 -13.07 -17.35 -5.39
N LEU A 195 -12.91 -16.63 -6.50
CA LEU A 195 -11.80 -16.77 -7.44
C LEU A 195 -11.12 -15.41 -7.61
N GLY A 196 -9.88 -15.29 -7.14
CA GLY A 196 -9.09 -14.07 -7.26
C GLY A 196 -8.00 -14.17 -8.32
N PHE A 197 -8.28 -13.70 -9.54
CA PHE A 197 -7.32 -13.64 -10.63
C PHE A 197 -6.29 -12.51 -10.42
N LYS A 198 -5.05 -12.74 -10.87
CA LYS A 198 -3.92 -11.81 -10.73
C LYS A 198 -3.82 -10.87 -11.92
N HIS A 199 -3.87 -11.39 -13.14
CA HIS A 199 -3.68 -10.54 -14.30
C HIS A 199 -4.94 -9.68 -14.55
N PRO A 200 -4.80 -8.47 -15.12
CA PRO A 200 -3.59 -7.92 -15.75
C PRO A 200 -2.67 -7.08 -14.83
N HIS A 201 -2.69 -7.26 -13.51
CA HIS A 201 -1.70 -6.65 -12.61
C HIS A 201 -0.23 -6.91 -13.06
N TYR A 202 0.68 -6.00 -12.68
CA TYR A 202 2.12 -6.01 -12.94
C TYR A 202 2.81 -7.39 -12.91
N ASN A 203 3.92 -7.51 -13.66
CA ASN A 203 4.55 -8.77 -14.12
C ASN A 203 3.64 -9.47 -15.14
N LEU A 204 3.40 -8.75 -16.25
CA LEU A 204 2.54 -9.11 -17.37
C LEU A 204 3.12 -10.33 -18.10
N VAL A 205 2.79 -11.53 -17.63
CA VAL A 205 3.33 -12.78 -18.16
C VAL A 205 2.16 -13.69 -18.52
N ALA A 206 2.04 -14.03 -19.80
CA ALA A 206 0.97 -14.87 -20.32
C ALA A 206 1.53 -15.89 -21.34
N PRO A 207 0.78 -16.95 -21.67
CA PRO A 207 1.12 -17.79 -22.81
C PRO A 207 1.25 -16.95 -24.09
N ASP A 208 2.26 -17.25 -24.90
CA ASP A 208 2.63 -16.42 -26.06
C ASP A 208 1.52 -16.33 -27.14
N ARG A 209 0.65 -17.34 -27.23
CA ARG A 209 -0.51 -17.30 -28.15
C ARG A 209 -1.49 -16.16 -27.85
N PHE A 210 -1.52 -15.64 -26.63
CA PHE A 210 -2.33 -14.45 -26.31
C PHE A 210 -1.62 -13.17 -26.74
N TYR A 211 -0.28 -13.12 -26.69
CA TYR A 211 0.50 -12.03 -27.27
C TYR A 211 0.37 -11.99 -28.79
N ALA A 212 0.29 -13.15 -29.44
CA ALA A 212 0.16 -13.26 -30.89
C ALA A 212 -1.17 -12.71 -31.45
N GLN A 213 -2.17 -12.46 -30.60
CA GLN A 213 -3.44 -11.84 -30.99
C GLN A 213 -3.32 -10.34 -31.29
N TYR A 214 -2.22 -9.72 -30.86
CA TYR A 214 -2.05 -8.28 -30.86
C TYR A 214 -0.72 -7.91 -31.53
N ASP A 215 -0.79 -7.22 -32.68
CA ASP A 215 0.40 -6.63 -33.29
C ASP A 215 0.69 -5.27 -32.63
N PRO A 216 1.87 -5.08 -32.01
CA PRO A 216 2.22 -3.79 -31.40
C PRO A 216 2.27 -2.64 -32.42
N ALA A 217 2.46 -2.91 -33.72
CA ALA A 217 2.41 -1.87 -34.74
C ALA A 217 1.01 -1.25 -34.92
N ASP A 218 -0.05 -2.01 -34.62
CA ASP A 218 -1.44 -1.58 -34.75
C ASP A 218 -1.96 -0.85 -33.49
N ILE A 219 -1.23 -0.90 -32.38
CA ILE A 219 -1.61 -0.24 -31.12
C ILE A 219 -1.36 1.27 -31.23
N VAL A 220 -2.42 2.06 -31.35
CA VAL A 220 -2.31 3.53 -31.32
C VAL A 220 -2.70 4.06 -29.96
N TRP A 221 -2.27 5.29 -29.67
CA TRP A 221 -2.76 6.04 -28.50
C TRP A 221 -4.29 6.05 -28.48
N PRO A 222 -4.91 5.93 -27.30
CA PRO A 222 -6.35 5.75 -27.21
C PRO A 222 -7.04 6.95 -27.86
N SER A 223 -7.98 6.69 -28.75
CA SER A 223 -8.70 7.73 -29.51
C SER A 223 -9.50 8.71 -28.66
N ILE A 224 -9.64 8.39 -27.37
CA ILE A 224 -10.32 9.21 -26.37
C ILE A 224 -9.37 10.15 -25.62
N ALA A 225 -8.03 9.96 -25.68
CA ALA A 225 -7.07 10.87 -25.07
C ALA A 225 -6.73 12.06 -26.00
N ALA A 226 -6.42 13.21 -25.40
CA ALA A 226 -6.00 14.40 -26.14
C ALA A 226 -4.51 14.33 -26.51
N PRO A 227 -4.06 14.99 -27.60
CA PRO A 227 -2.64 15.06 -27.96
C PRO A 227 -1.74 15.62 -26.85
N GLU A 228 -2.27 16.49 -26.00
CA GLU A 228 -1.58 17.13 -24.89
C GLU A 228 -1.35 16.17 -23.71
N ASP A 229 -2.18 15.11 -23.57
CA ASP A 229 -2.04 14.08 -22.53
C ASP A 229 -0.80 13.21 -22.71
N TYR A 230 -0.06 13.36 -23.80
CA TYR A 230 1.14 12.58 -24.11
C TYR A 230 2.41 13.14 -23.48
N PHE A 231 2.37 14.36 -22.91
CA PHE A 231 3.56 15.12 -22.49
C PHE A 231 3.51 15.59 -21.03
N GLY A 232 3.00 14.73 -20.15
CA GLY A 232 2.96 14.96 -18.71
C GLY A 232 1.60 15.41 -18.19
N PRO A 233 1.49 15.66 -16.87
CA PRO A 233 0.21 15.95 -16.24
C PRO A 233 -0.37 17.31 -16.69
N GLN A 234 -1.69 17.36 -16.85
CA GLN A 234 -2.44 18.58 -17.18
C GLN A 234 -2.24 19.68 -16.11
N PRO A 235 -2.40 20.97 -16.47
CA PRO A 235 -2.49 22.04 -15.47
C PRO A 235 -3.61 21.76 -14.46
N GLY A 236 -3.33 21.93 -13.17
CA GLY A 236 -4.30 21.64 -12.10
C GLY A 236 -4.38 20.19 -11.63
N PHE A 237 -3.53 19.34 -12.18
CA PHE A 237 -3.48 17.94 -11.81
C PHE A 237 -2.95 17.72 -10.39
N ALA A 238 -3.66 16.88 -9.62
CA ALA A 238 -3.25 16.49 -8.27
C ALA A 238 -1.77 16.12 -8.17
N VAL A 239 -1.17 16.66 -7.13
CA VAL A 239 0.24 16.49 -6.80
C VAL A 239 0.64 15.01 -6.55
N TYR A 240 -0.32 14.14 -6.22
CA TYR A 240 -0.09 12.70 -6.00
C TYR A 240 0.25 11.93 -7.29
N GLU A 241 -0.61 12.02 -8.29
CA GLU A 241 -0.46 11.24 -9.51
C GLU A 241 0.76 11.73 -10.30
N ALA A 242 0.98 13.05 -10.30
CA ALA A 242 2.22 13.67 -10.75
C ALA A 242 3.46 13.07 -10.06
N ALA A 243 3.41 12.78 -8.76
CA ALA A 243 4.54 12.20 -8.02
C ALA A 243 4.82 10.74 -8.41
N TYR A 244 3.81 9.94 -8.73
CA TYR A 244 4.03 8.57 -9.20
C TYR A 244 4.59 8.55 -10.63
N ILE A 245 4.06 9.37 -11.54
CA ILE A 245 4.60 9.58 -12.90
C ILE A 245 6.06 10.08 -12.80
N ALA A 246 6.31 11.01 -11.89
CA ALA A 246 7.63 11.59 -11.66
C ALA A 246 8.69 10.62 -11.17
N ASN A 247 8.37 9.89 -10.11
CA ASN A 247 9.34 9.12 -9.33
C ASN A 247 9.27 7.64 -9.67
N GLY A 248 8.31 7.24 -10.50
CA GLY A 248 8.28 5.94 -11.16
C GLY A 248 9.50 5.76 -12.06
N ALA A 249 10.11 4.58 -11.99
CA ALA A 249 11.21 4.22 -12.87
C ALA A 249 10.78 4.01 -14.33
N TRP A 250 9.47 4.08 -14.62
CA TRP A 250 8.87 3.82 -15.92
C TRP A 250 7.60 4.68 -16.10
N THR A 251 7.53 5.40 -17.21
CA THR A 251 6.33 6.07 -17.77
C THR A 251 6.37 5.90 -19.29
N PRO A 252 5.26 6.08 -20.02
CA PRO A 252 5.29 6.08 -21.47
C PRO A 252 6.31 7.09 -22.03
N GLU A 253 6.35 8.31 -21.48
CA GLU A 253 7.34 9.34 -21.83
C GLU A 253 8.79 8.83 -21.65
N LYS A 254 9.12 8.23 -20.50
CA LYS A 254 10.48 7.74 -20.17
C LYS A 254 10.89 6.52 -20.98
N ALA A 255 9.93 5.67 -21.34
CA ALA A 255 10.19 4.37 -21.98
C ALA A 255 10.21 4.45 -23.51
N GLY A 256 9.51 5.44 -24.10
CA GLY A 256 9.35 5.61 -25.54
C GLY A 256 8.22 4.76 -26.13
N ASP A 257 7.75 5.17 -27.31
CA ASP A 257 6.55 4.64 -27.99
C ASP A 257 6.57 3.12 -28.17
N ASN A 258 7.69 2.53 -28.62
CA ASN A 258 7.78 1.08 -28.80
C ASN A 258 7.60 0.31 -27.49
N ALA A 259 8.20 0.81 -26.40
CA ALA A 259 8.08 0.18 -25.09
C ALA A 259 6.66 0.29 -24.55
N TRP A 260 6.03 1.45 -24.70
CA TRP A 260 4.62 1.65 -24.34
C TRP A 260 3.69 0.68 -25.10
N ARG A 261 3.82 0.57 -26.43
CA ARG A 261 3.03 -0.37 -27.25
C ARG A 261 3.18 -1.82 -26.80
N GLN A 262 4.41 -2.25 -26.49
CA GLN A 262 4.65 -3.61 -25.99
C GLN A 262 4.01 -3.85 -24.62
N VAL A 263 3.94 -2.83 -23.78
CA VAL A 263 3.27 -2.92 -22.48
C VAL A 263 1.75 -2.99 -22.65
N VAL A 264 1.14 -2.18 -23.51
CA VAL A 264 -0.29 -2.27 -23.84
C VAL A 264 -0.63 -3.65 -24.43
N ARG A 265 0.20 -4.13 -25.37
CA ARG A 265 0.09 -5.49 -25.94
C ARG A 265 0.07 -6.56 -24.86
N ALA A 266 1.02 -6.49 -23.93
CA ALA A 266 1.14 -7.45 -22.83
C ALA A 266 -0.05 -7.36 -21.86
N TYR A 267 -0.54 -6.17 -21.57
CA TYR A 267 -1.73 -5.96 -20.75
C TYR A 267 -2.98 -6.58 -21.39
N PHE A 268 -3.20 -6.41 -22.70
CA PHE A 268 -4.30 -7.06 -23.42
C PHE A 268 -4.16 -8.58 -23.51
N ALA A 269 -2.94 -9.09 -23.76
CA ALA A 269 -2.66 -10.51 -23.74
C ALA A 269 -3.01 -11.15 -22.38
N CYS A 270 -2.67 -10.45 -21.29
CA CYS A 270 -3.01 -10.84 -19.92
C CYS A 270 -4.52 -10.82 -19.65
N ILE A 271 -5.25 -9.81 -20.14
CA ILE A 271 -6.73 -9.77 -20.09
C ILE A 271 -7.33 -10.97 -20.82
N SER A 272 -6.90 -11.24 -22.06
CA SER A 272 -7.44 -12.36 -22.86
C SER A 272 -7.13 -13.72 -22.27
N HIS A 273 -5.98 -13.86 -21.60
CA HIS A 273 -5.66 -15.07 -20.85
C HIS A 273 -6.59 -15.26 -19.66
N VAL A 274 -6.85 -14.21 -18.86
CA VAL A 274 -7.80 -14.29 -17.74
C VAL A 274 -9.22 -14.53 -18.22
N ASP A 275 -9.64 -13.90 -19.32
CA ASP A 275 -10.94 -14.18 -19.98
C ASP A 275 -11.09 -15.66 -20.33
N HIS A 276 -10.05 -16.26 -20.92
CA HIS A 276 -10.02 -17.69 -21.23
C HIS A 276 -10.21 -18.56 -19.97
N GLU A 277 -9.50 -18.24 -18.88
CA GLU A 277 -9.58 -18.99 -17.62
C GLU A 277 -10.94 -18.82 -16.91
N ILE A 278 -11.53 -17.63 -16.98
CA ILE A 278 -12.92 -17.39 -16.54
C ILE A 278 -13.89 -18.22 -17.39
N GLY A 279 -13.68 -18.28 -18.70
CA GLY A 279 -14.45 -19.11 -19.62
C GLY A 279 -14.44 -20.58 -19.22
N ARG A 280 -13.25 -21.14 -18.95
CA ARG A 280 -13.08 -22.53 -18.48
C ARG A 280 -13.88 -22.80 -17.20
N PHE A 281 -13.80 -21.90 -16.21
CA PHE A 281 -14.56 -22.04 -14.97
C PHE A 281 -16.07 -21.93 -15.20
N MET A 282 -16.52 -20.95 -15.98
CA MET A 282 -17.95 -20.75 -16.25
C MET A 282 -18.57 -21.90 -17.04
N ASP A 283 -17.85 -22.48 -18.00
CA ASP A 283 -18.32 -23.68 -18.71
C ASP A 283 -18.41 -24.91 -17.79
N ALA A 284 -17.48 -25.06 -16.84
CA ALA A 284 -17.58 -26.08 -15.80
C ALA A 284 -18.77 -25.83 -14.85
N LEU A 285 -19.01 -24.57 -14.45
CA LEU A 285 -20.15 -24.21 -13.61
C LEU A 285 -21.48 -24.52 -14.31
N ARG A 286 -21.63 -24.10 -15.56
CA ARG A 286 -22.84 -24.33 -16.37
C ARG A 286 -23.16 -25.81 -16.59
N THR A 287 -22.15 -26.68 -16.59
CA THR A 287 -22.32 -28.13 -16.76
C THR A 287 -22.43 -28.89 -15.43
N SER A 288 -22.19 -28.21 -14.31
CA SER A 288 -22.28 -28.78 -12.98
C SER A 288 -23.73 -28.81 -12.46
N PRO A 289 -24.02 -29.60 -11.41
CA PRO A 289 -25.31 -29.54 -10.70
C PRO A 289 -25.64 -28.17 -10.08
N PHE A 290 -24.68 -27.24 -10.02
CA PHE A 290 -24.84 -25.92 -9.40
C PHE A 290 -25.34 -24.85 -10.38
N ALA A 291 -25.38 -25.13 -11.68
CA ALA A 291 -25.64 -24.15 -12.74
C ALA A 291 -26.91 -23.31 -12.53
N GLU A 292 -28.01 -23.98 -12.18
CA GLU A 292 -29.33 -23.35 -12.05
C GLU A 292 -29.52 -22.55 -10.75
N ASN A 293 -28.65 -22.75 -9.76
CA ASN A 293 -28.82 -22.23 -8.40
C ASN A 293 -27.57 -21.49 -7.90
N THR A 294 -26.77 -20.92 -8.80
CA THR A 294 -25.56 -20.15 -8.45
C THR A 294 -25.65 -18.77 -9.06
N THR A 295 -25.59 -17.74 -8.21
CA THR A 295 -25.42 -16.35 -8.66
C THR A 295 -23.93 -16.04 -8.72
N VAL A 296 -23.44 -15.63 -9.88
CA VAL A 296 -22.05 -15.22 -10.12
C VAL A 296 -21.98 -13.70 -10.17
N ILE A 297 -21.14 -13.11 -9.34
CA ILE A 297 -20.76 -11.70 -9.39
C ILE A 297 -19.36 -11.64 -10.00
N PHE A 298 -19.20 -10.90 -11.09
CA PHE A 298 -17.90 -10.60 -11.70
C PHE A 298 -17.54 -9.15 -11.42
N LEU A 299 -16.33 -8.89 -10.93
CA LEU A 299 -15.81 -7.54 -10.70
C LEU A 299 -14.29 -7.45 -10.92
N SER A 300 -13.82 -6.26 -11.31
CA SER A 300 -12.45 -5.83 -11.04
C SER A 300 -12.39 -5.00 -9.76
N ASP A 301 -11.30 -5.07 -9.00
CA ASP A 301 -11.12 -4.23 -7.81
C ASP A 301 -10.82 -2.75 -8.14
N ASN A 302 -10.26 -2.48 -9.30
CA ASN A 302 -10.01 -1.15 -9.86
C ASN A 302 -9.67 -1.27 -11.34
N GLY A 303 -9.68 -0.13 -12.04
CA GLY A 303 -9.23 -0.02 -13.41
C GLY A 303 -7.72 0.19 -13.49
N PHE A 304 -7.25 0.70 -14.63
CA PHE A 304 -5.83 0.96 -14.85
C PHE A 304 -5.60 2.02 -15.93
N ASN A 305 -4.65 2.94 -15.71
CA ASN A 305 -4.23 3.89 -16.73
C ASN A 305 -3.24 3.22 -17.68
N LEU A 306 -3.49 3.31 -18.98
CA LEU A 306 -2.64 2.72 -20.03
C LEU A 306 -1.89 3.80 -20.83
N GLY A 307 -1.65 4.95 -20.21
CA GLY A 307 -0.91 6.08 -20.79
C GLY A 307 -1.75 7.31 -21.10
N ASN A 308 -3.06 7.30 -20.86
CA ASN A 308 -3.84 8.54 -20.80
C ASN A 308 -3.34 9.44 -19.65
N HIS A 309 -3.29 10.75 -19.89
CA HIS A 309 -2.70 11.77 -19.01
C HIS A 309 -1.24 11.47 -18.56
N ASP A 310 -0.45 10.83 -19.43
CA ASP A 310 0.90 10.30 -19.18
C ASP A 310 1.00 9.37 -17.94
N SER A 311 -0.14 8.78 -17.55
CA SER A 311 -0.26 7.95 -16.37
C SER A 311 -0.25 6.47 -16.72
N PHE A 312 0.51 5.67 -15.96
CA PHE A 312 0.54 4.22 -16.14
C PHE A 312 0.54 3.49 -14.79
N HIS A 313 -0.65 3.43 -14.18
CA HIS A 313 -0.97 2.74 -12.93
C HIS A 313 -2.46 2.97 -12.60
N LYS A 314 -2.92 2.47 -11.46
CA LYS A 314 -4.30 2.65 -10.95
C LYS A 314 -4.51 3.82 -9.99
N MET A 315 -3.46 4.42 -9.45
CA MET A 315 -3.54 5.37 -8.33
C MET A 315 -4.00 6.78 -8.76
N SER A 316 -5.19 6.89 -9.35
CA SER A 316 -5.75 8.13 -9.90
C SER A 316 -7.26 8.18 -9.78
N GLN A 317 -7.81 9.39 -9.93
CA GLN A 317 -9.26 9.62 -9.94
C GLN A 317 -9.90 9.43 -11.32
N TRP A 318 -9.08 9.30 -12.36
CA TRP A 318 -9.56 9.12 -13.73
C TRP A 318 -10.47 7.91 -13.89
N ASP A 319 -11.38 8.02 -14.84
CA ASP A 319 -12.30 6.97 -15.25
C ASP A 319 -11.55 5.69 -15.61
N SER A 320 -10.44 5.77 -16.34
CA SER A 320 -9.58 4.61 -16.63
C SER A 320 -9.16 3.80 -15.40
N ALA A 321 -8.95 4.44 -14.25
CA ALA A 321 -8.56 3.79 -13.00
C ALA A 321 -9.71 3.46 -12.05
N ALA A 322 -10.79 4.23 -12.10
CA ALA A 322 -11.91 4.08 -11.18
C ALA A 322 -13.08 3.27 -11.76
N HIS A 323 -13.32 3.37 -13.07
CA HIS A 323 -14.38 2.65 -13.78
C HIS A 323 -13.96 1.20 -14.02
N ILE A 324 -14.80 0.28 -13.57
CA ILE A 324 -14.51 -1.14 -13.54
C ILE A 324 -15.60 -1.95 -14.24
N PRO A 325 -15.25 -3.10 -14.83
CA PRO A 325 -16.26 -4.02 -15.33
C PRO A 325 -16.95 -4.72 -14.15
N LEU A 326 -18.27 -4.62 -14.08
CA LEU A 326 -19.12 -5.25 -13.07
C LEU A 326 -20.31 -5.94 -13.73
N GLY A 327 -20.61 -7.16 -13.30
CA GLY A 327 -21.79 -7.87 -13.77
C GLY A 327 -22.26 -8.99 -12.87
N LEU A 328 -23.53 -9.36 -13.04
CA LEU A 328 -24.20 -10.45 -12.35
C LEU A 328 -24.74 -11.46 -13.37
N TRP A 329 -24.52 -12.74 -13.11
CA TRP A 329 -25.07 -13.85 -13.89
C TRP A 329 -25.78 -14.86 -13.00
N HIS A 330 -26.88 -15.41 -13.50
CA HIS A 330 -27.65 -16.50 -12.91
C HIS A 330 -28.49 -17.09 -14.04
N ALA A 331 -28.71 -18.40 -14.06
CA ALA A 331 -29.49 -19.06 -15.13
C ALA A 331 -30.91 -18.50 -15.32
N GLY A 332 -31.46 -17.89 -14.27
CA GLY A 332 -32.79 -17.27 -14.24
C GLY A 332 -32.83 -15.75 -14.47
N LEU A 333 -31.68 -15.09 -14.72
CA LEU A 333 -31.64 -13.65 -15.00
C LEU A 333 -32.03 -13.36 -16.44
N GLU A 334 -32.79 -12.29 -16.63
CA GLU A 334 -33.01 -11.70 -17.96
C GLU A 334 -31.83 -10.78 -18.31
N PRO A 335 -31.20 -10.94 -19.49
CA PRO A 335 -30.05 -10.13 -19.84
C PRO A 335 -30.38 -8.65 -20.02
N ARG A 336 -29.54 -7.76 -19.48
CA ARG A 336 -29.64 -6.32 -19.73
C ARG A 336 -28.38 -5.55 -19.34
N VAL A 337 -28.35 -4.28 -19.73
CA VAL A 337 -27.35 -3.31 -19.28
C VAL A 337 -28.03 -2.33 -18.34
N GLU A 338 -27.48 -2.19 -17.14
CA GLU A 338 -27.89 -1.20 -16.16
C GLU A 338 -27.01 0.06 -16.30
N PRO A 339 -27.60 1.22 -16.70
CA PRO A 339 -26.86 2.46 -16.87
C PRO A 339 -26.66 3.26 -15.58
N ILE A 340 -27.44 3.02 -14.52
CA ILE A 340 -27.32 3.80 -13.28
C ILE A 340 -25.90 3.64 -12.71
N PRO A 341 -25.19 4.74 -12.38
CA PRO A 341 -23.92 4.67 -11.70
C PRO A 341 -24.00 3.96 -10.34
N VAL A 342 -23.10 3.00 -10.12
CA VAL A 342 -23.01 2.16 -8.91
C VAL A 342 -21.56 2.06 -8.42
N SER A 343 -21.37 1.64 -7.17
CA SER A 343 -20.05 1.53 -6.54
C SER A 343 -19.79 0.10 -6.06
N LEU A 344 -18.52 -0.29 -6.02
CA LEU A 344 -18.09 -1.52 -5.35
C LEU A 344 -18.50 -1.59 -3.87
N HIS A 345 -18.71 -0.43 -3.22
CA HIS A 345 -19.29 -0.35 -1.88
C HIS A 345 -20.69 -0.99 -1.77
N ASN A 346 -21.40 -1.22 -2.89
CA ASN A 346 -22.69 -1.90 -2.94
C ASN A 346 -22.59 -3.43 -2.82
N ILE A 347 -21.44 -4.02 -3.15
CA ILE A 347 -21.28 -5.47 -3.29
C ILE A 347 -21.47 -6.23 -1.97
N PRO A 348 -20.91 -5.79 -0.81
CA PRO A 348 -21.12 -6.49 0.45
C PRO A 348 -22.60 -6.65 0.82
N LYS A 349 -23.43 -5.60 0.63
CA LYS A 349 -24.88 -5.69 0.88
C LYS A 349 -25.62 -6.51 -0.18
N THR A 350 -25.16 -6.49 -1.43
CA THR A 350 -25.67 -7.37 -2.49
C THR A 350 -25.44 -8.84 -2.13
N ILE A 351 -24.25 -9.19 -1.61
CA ILE A 351 -23.93 -10.54 -1.15
C ILE A 351 -24.82 -10.96 0.04
N MET A 352 -25.01 -10.08 1.02
CA MET A 352 -25.87 -10.38 2.17
C MET A 352 -27.34 -10.60 1.76
N ASP A 353 -27.85 -9.79 0.83
CA ASP A 353 -29.20 -9.98 0.28
C ASP A 353 -29.34 -11.30 -0.48
N LEU A 354 -28.37 -11.68 -1.33
CA LEU A 354 -28.33 -13.00 -1.98
C LEU A 354 -28.27 -14.14 -0.94
N ALA A 355 -27.56 -13.92 0.17
CA ALA A 355 -27.46 -14.89 1.25
C ALA A 355 -28.76 -15.00 2.07
N GLY A 356 -29.68 -14.03 1.96
CA GLY A 356 -30.86 -13.90 2.81
C GLY A 356 -30.54 -13.44 4.22
N LEU A 357 -29.45 -12.68 4.39
CA LEU A 357 -28.95 -12.21 5.68
C LEU A 357 -29.08 -10.68 5.78
N PRO A 358 -29.34 -10.14 6.98
CA PRO A 358 -29.38 -8.68 7.17
C PRO A 358 -27.97 -8.07 7.01
N PRO A 359 -27.85 -6.84 6.47
CA PRO A 359 -26.58 -6.12 6.52
C PRO A 359 -26.20 -5.81 7.97
N ARG A 360 -24.92 -5.55 8.20
CA ARG A 360 -24.42 -5.25 9.54
C ARG A 360 -24.69 -3.78 9.93
N PRO A 361 -24.92 -3.48 11.23
CA PRO A 361 -25.17 -2.12 11.69
C PRO A 361 -24.00 -1.15 11.48
N ASP A 362 -22.77 -1.64 11.45
CA ASP A 362 -21.55 -0.84 11.25
C ASP A 362 -21.28 -0.51 9.77
N TRP A 363 -22.16 -0.93 8.85
CA TRP A 363 -22.07 -0.64 7.41
C TRP A 363 -22.97 0.53 7.01
N THR A 364 -22.38 1.62 6.54
CA THR A 364 -23.08 2.91 6.63
C THR A 364 -23.59 3.51 5.34
N SER A 365 -23.18 2.99 4.19
CA SER A 365 -23.53 3.62 2.90
C SER A 365 -24.08 2.65 1.90
N GLY A 366 -23.54 1.42 1.86
CA GLY A 366 -23.85 0.45 0.84
C GLY A 366 -25.35 0.23 0.71
N GLN A 367 -25.76 -0.15 -0.48
CA GLN A 367 -27.09 -0.68 -0.74
C GLN A 367 -26.95 -1.83 -1.73
N SER A 368 -27.86 -2.78 -1.67
CA SER A 368 -27.88 -3.89 -2.60
C SER A 368 -28.13 -3.39 -4.04
N LEU A 369 -27.50 -4.03 -5.01
CA LEU A 369 -27.75 -3.78 -6.44
C LEU A 369 -28.98 -4.56 -6.94
N LEU A 370 -29.46 -5.55 -6.20
CA LEU A 370 -30.55 -6.42 -6.62
C LEU A 370 -31.90 -5.70 -6.83
N PRO A 371 -32.24 -4.60 -6.12
CA PRO A 371 -33.43 -3.80 -6.43
C PRO A 371 -33.41 -3.15 -7.81
N LEU A 372 -32.22 -2.91 -8.39
CA LEU A 372 -32.15 -2.51 -9.80
C LEU A 372 -32.53 -3.66 -10.72
N ILE A 373 -32.38 -4.91 -10.24
CA ILE A 373 -32.63 -6.14 -11.00
C ILE A 373 -34.08 -6.58 -10.97
N ASP A 374 -34.66 -6.67 -9.78
CA ASP A 374 -36.02 -7.14 -9.58
C ASP A 374 -36.60 -6.49 -8.31
N ASP A 375 -37.83 -6.01 -8.41
CA ASP A 375 -38.50 -5.26 -7.34
C ASP A 375 -38.74 -6.11 -6.06
N SER A 376 -38.67 -7.45 -6.14
CA SER A 376 -38.77 -8.31 -4.96
C SER A 376 -37.62 -8.11 -3.96
N PHE A 377 -36.53 -7.46 -4.38
CA PHE A 377 -35.43 -7.09 -3.50
C PHE A 377 -35.62 -5.74 -2.81
N GLY A 378 -36.66 -4.97 -3.16
CA GLY A 378 -36.97 -3.67 -2.56
C GLY A 378 -36.78 -2.52 -3.54
N SER A 379 -36.33 -1.36 -3.03
CA SER A 379 -36.10 -0.15 -3.82
C SER A 379 -34.63 0.24 -3.81
N TYR A 380 -34.13 0.76 -4.93
CA TYR A 380 -32.81 1.38 -5.03
C TYR A 380 -32.89 2.90 -4.80
N ASP A 381 -32.04 3.44 -3.95
CA ASP A 381 -31.94 4.88 -3.68
C ASP A 381 -30.92 5.53 -4.62
N THR A 382 -31.41 6.22 -5.66
CA THR A 382 -30.57 6.87 -6.68
C THR A 382 -29.87 8.13 -6.18
N THR A 383 -30.14 8.59 -4.95
CA THR A 383 -29.41 9.72 -4.34
C THR A 383 -28.05 9.32 -3.78
N LYS A 384 -27.73 8.02 -3.78
CA LYS A 384 -26.45 7.47 -3.34
C LYS A 384 -25.50 7.28 -4.51
N SER A 385 -24.97 8.40 -4.97
CA SER A 385 -24.00 8.47 -6.06
C SER A 385 -22.65 7.83 -5.67
N PRO A 386 -21.99 7.09 -6.58
CA PRO A 386 -20.63 6.59 -6.39
C PRO A 386 -19.62 7.69 -6.08
N ILE A 387 -18.78 7.43 -5.09
CA ILE A 387 -17.65 8.28 -4.70
C ILE A 387 -16.37 7.48 -4.88
N THR A 388 -15.35 8.14 -5.43
CA THR A 388 -14.00 7.59 -5.54
C THR A 388 -13.04 8.48 -4.74
N CYS A 389 -12.18 7.88 -3.93
CA CYS A 389 -11.19 8.55 -3.10
C CYS A 389 -9.80 8.02 -3.41
N VAL A 390 -8.85 8.93 -3.60
CA VAL A 390 -7.44 8.63 -3.86
C VAL A 390 -6.62 9.69 -3.15
N PHE A 391 -5.96 9.31 -2.06
CA PHE A 391 -5.00 10.15 -1.33
C PHE A 391 -5.52 11.56 -1.05
N GLY A 392 -6.75 11.64 -0.51
CA GLY A 392 -7.39 12.90 -0.13
C GLY A 392 -8.14 13.62 -1.25
N THR A 393 -7.88 13.28 -2.51
CA THR A 393 -8.74 13.75 -3.61
C THR A 393 -10.04 12.95 -3.57
N LEU A 394 -11.17 13.62 -3.78
CA LEU A 394 -12.47 12.98 -3.89
C LEU A 394 -13.05 13.24 -5.28
N SER A 395 -13.76 12.25 -5.83
CA SER A 395 -14.62 12.46 -6.99
C SER A 395 -15.99 11.82 -6.79
N VAL A 396 -17.00 12.38 -7.46
CA VAL A 396 -18.36 11.84 -7.50
C VAL A 396 -18.79 11.61 -8.94
N ARG A 397 -19.45 10.47 -9.15
CA ARG A 397 -20.18 10.15 -10.38
C ARG A 397 -21.68 10.15 -10.05
N PRO A 398 -22.42 11.23 -10.34
CA PRO A 398 -23.82 11.33 -9.92
C PRO A 398 -24.70 10.25 -10.54
N SER A 399 -25.55 9.63 -9.71
CA SER A 399 -26.61 8.72 -10.18
C SER A 399 -27.95 9.44 -10.41
N VAL A 400 -27.98 10.76 -10.17
CA VAL A 400 -29.16 11.61 -10.31
C VAL A 400 -29.31 12.09 -11.76
N ASP A 401 -30.53 12.00 -12.28
CA ASP A 401 -30.87 12.47 -13.62
C ASP A 401 -30.47 13.93 -13.85
N GLY A 402 -29.91 14.22 -15.03
CA GLY A 402 -29.44 15.56 -15.41
C GLY A 402 -28.03 15.90 -14.94
N LEU A 403 -27.47 15.12 -14.00
CA LEU A 403 -26.06 15.17 -13.61
C LEU A 403 -25.28 13.91 -14.01
N SER A 404 -25.98 12.87 -14.44
CA SER A 404 -25.44 11.54 -14.71
C SER A 404 -24.53 11.46 -15.94
N GLN A 405 -24.22 12.53 -16.66
CA GLN A 405 -23.10 12.55 -17.61
C GLN A 405 -21.80 13.07 -17.00
N TYR A 406 -21.88 13.83 -15.91
CA TYR A 406 -20.71 14.49 -15.33
C TYR A 406 -19.92 13.58 -14.38
N ARG A 407 -18.65 13.90 -14.26
CA ARG A 407 -17.80 13.47 -13.16
C ARG A 407 -17.15 14.69 -12.55
N TYR A 408 -17.23 14.82 -11.23
CA TYR A 408 -16.75 15.98 -10.49
C TYR A 408 -15.65 15.58 -9.52
N PHE A 409 -14.54 16.33 -9.52
CA PHE A 409 -13.34 16.09 -8.75
C PHE A 409 -13.13 17.28 -7.81
N ARG A 410 -12.75 16.99 -6.57
CA ARG A 410 -12.35 17.98 -5.59
C ARG A 410 -11.02 17.59 -4.98
N TYR A 411 -10.03 18.45 -5.16
CA TYR A 411 -8.67 18.25 -4.71
C TYR A 411 -8.44 18.86 -3.32
N PRO A 412 -7.45 18.34 -2.54
CA PRO A 412 -7.14 18.86 -1.21
C PRO A 412 -6.72 20.33 -1.16
N ASN A 413 -6.17 20.86 -2.26
CA ASN A 413 -5.74 22.25 -2.38
C ASN A 413 -6.91 23.21 -2.73
N GLY A 414 -8.15 22.71 -2.84
CA GLY A 414 -9.33 23.49 -3.20
C GLY A 414 -9.65 23.52 -4.69
N GLU A 415 -8.82 22.93 -5.54
CA GLU A 415 -9.05 22.85 -6.98
C GLU A 415 -10.21 21.91 -7.33
N GLU A 416 -10.91 22.22 -8.42
CA GLU A 416 -12.16 21.58 -8.81
C GLU A 416 -12.20 21.33 -10.31
N HIS A 417 -12.44 20.09 -10.70
CA HIS A 417 -12.53 19.70 -12.11
C HIS A 417 -13.87 19.02 -12.39
N VAL A 418 -14.44 19.31 -13.55
CA VAL A 418 -15.66 18.64 -14.03
C VAL A 418 -15.44 18.15 -15.44
N TYR A 419 -15.79 16.90 -15.72
CA TYR A 419 -15.73 16.31 -17.06
C TYR A 419 -17.09 15.76 -17.45
N ASP A 420 -17.42 15.82 -18.74
CA ASP A 420 -18.59 15.14 -19.30
C ASP A 420 -18.13 13.81 -19.90
N LEU A 421 -18.40 12.69 -19.23
CA LEU A 421 -17.91 11.38 -19.66
C LEU A 421 -18.63 10.83 -20.90
N VAL A 422 -19.74 11.46 -21.31
CA VAL A 422 -20.48 11.04 -22.51
C VAL A 422 -19.88 11.72 -23.74
N GLU A 423 -19.64 13.02 -23.67
CA GLU A 423 -19.05 13.79 -24.77
C GLU A 423 -17.52 13.70 -24.81
N ASP A 424 -16.88 13.56 -23.65
CA ASP A 424 -15.44 13.54 -23.43
C ASP A 424 -15.03 12.39 -22.48
N PRO A 425 -15.14 11.13 -22.94
CA PRO A 425 -14.81 9.95 -22.14
C PRO A 425 -13.32 9.85 -21.74
N GLY A 426 -12.46 10.66 -22.35
CA GLY A 426 -11.05 10.75 -21.97
C GLY A 426 -10.73 11.83 -20.94
N GLU A 427 -11.73 12.55 -20.44
CA GLU A 427 -11.57 13.56 -19.39
C GLU A 427 -10.52 14.63 -19.75
N THR A 428 -10.59 15.11 -20.99
CA THR A 428 -9.61 16.00 -21.60
C THR A 428 -9.94 17.48 -21.41
N GLN A 429 -11.22 17.83 -21.22
CA GLN A 429 -11.68 19.20 -21.06
C GLN A 429 -12.32 19.43 -19.69
N ASN A 430 -11.67 20.25 -18.85
CA ASN A 430 -12.26 20.70 -17.60
C ASN A 430 -13.39 21.73 -17.86
N LEU A 431 -14.60 21.41 -17.40
CA LEU A 431 -15.83 22.19 -17.56
C LEU A 431 -16.26 22.94 -16.28
N ALA A 432 -15.41 23.01 -15.25
CA ALA A 432 -15.77 23.60 -13.95
C ALA A 432 -16.41 24.99 -14.03
N ASP A 433 -15.97 25.84 -14.97
CA ASP A 433 -16.52 27.20 -15.19
C ASP A 433 -17.94 27.24 -15.77
N SER A 434 -18.39 26.14 -16.37
CA SER A 434 -19.68 26.06 -17.11
C SER A 434 -20.64 25.00 -16.59
N ALA A 435 -20.13 24.05 -15.79
CA ALA A 435 -20.89 22.96 -15.20
C ALA A 435 -21.78 23.43 -14.03
N PRO A 436 -22.82 22.64 -13.65
CA PRO A 436 -23.65 22.91 -12.48
C PRO A 436 -22.91 22.59 -11.15
N LEU A 437 -21.86 23.35 -10.85
CA LEU A 437 -20.89 23.04 -9.80
C LEU A 437 -21.50 22.95 -8.39
N GLU A 438 -22.47 23.80 -8.05
CA GLU A 438 -23.15 23.73 -6.74
C GLU A 438 -23.87 22.39 -6.55
N ALA A 439 -24.60 21.92 -7.56
CA ALA A 439 -25.30 20.64 -7.49
C ALA A 439 -24.31 19.46 -7.41
N LEU A 440 -23.17 19.54 -8.10
CA LEU A 440 -22.11 18.53 -8.05
C LEU A 440 -21.41 18.50 -6.68
N ARG A 441 -21.18 19.65 -6.06
CA ARG A 441 -20.68 19.76 -4.67
C ARG A 441 -21.64 19.15 -3.66
N ASP A 442 -22.94 19.37 -3.85
CA ASP A 442 -23.98 18.78 -2.99
C ASP A 442 -24.02 17.25 -3.12
N GLU A 443 -23.88 16.72 -4.33
CA GLU A 443 -23.75 15.28 -4.59
C GLU A 443 -22.49 14.71 -3.92
N LEU A 444 -21.33 15.36 -4.08
CA LEU A 444 -20.08 14.94 -3.43
C LEU A 444 -20.22 14.93 -1.90
N THR A 445 -20.79 15.99 -1.32
CA THR A 445 -20.97 16.13 0.14
C THR A 445 -21.89 15.05 0.68
N ARG A 446 -23.02 14.80 0.01
CA ARG A 446 -23.97 13.75 0.40
C ARG A 446 -23.36 12.35 0.25
N GLY A 447 -22.65 12.08 -0.84
CA GLY A 447 -21.98 10.79 -1.06
C GLY A 447 -20.85 10.52 -0.07
N ALA A 448 -20.01 11.53 0.23
CA ALA A 448 -18.96 11.43 1.23
C ALA A 448 -19.53 11.15 2.63
N LEU A 449 -20.60 11.87 3.02
CA LEU A 449 -21.26 11.66 4.31
C LEU A 449 -21.79 10.24 4.43
N ASN A 450 -22.40 9.70 3.36
CA ASN A 450 -22.84 8.31 3.30
C ASN A 450 -21.66 7.35 3.56
N LEU A 451 -20.46 7.62 3.01
CA LEU A 451 -19.24 6.85 3.27
C LEU A 451 -18.62 7.09 4.66
N GLY A 452 -19.22 7.92 5.51
CA GLY A 452 -18.72 8.23 6.86
C GLY A 452 -17.71 9.36 6.91
N LEU A 453 -17.61 10.19 5.86
CA LEU A 453 -16.72 11.35 5.79
C LEU A 453 -17.53 12.66 5.70
N ASP A 454 -17.46 13.52 6.71
CA ASP A 454 -18.13 14.82 6.69
C ASP A 454 -17.25 15.92 6.08
N LEU A 455 -17.64 16.44 4.92
CA LEU A 455 -16.96 17.56 4.26
C LEU A 455 -17.36 18.94 4.81
N ARG A 456 -18.29 18.98 5.76
CA ARG A 456 -18.74 20.20 6.45
C ARG A 456 -17.95 20.46 7.73
N GLY A 457 -17.10 19.50 8.15
CA GLY A 457 -16.20 19.63 9.30
C GLY A 457 -16.80 19.25 10.65
N PHE A 458 -17.89 18.47 10.66
CA PHE A 458 -18.58 18.06 11.88
C PHE A 458 -18.50 16.54 12.09
N GLU A 459 -18.21 16.11 13.31
CA GLU A 459 -18.46 14.73 13.71
C GLU A 459 -19.97 14.45 13.88
N ASN A 460 -20.38 13.21 13.61
CA ASN A 460 -21.69 12.71 13.98
C ASN A 460 -21.61 11.21 14.34
N PRO A 461 -21.18 10.87 15.56
CA PRO A 461 -21.01 9.48 15.98
C PRO A 461 -22.31 8.66 15.95
N ALA A 462 -23.48 9.30 16.06
CA ALA A 462 -24.77 8.62 15.97
C ALA A 462 -25.04 8.04 14.56
N GLU A 463 -24.44 8.63 13.53
CA GLU A 463 -24.45 8.13 12.14
C GLU A 463 -23.15 7.35 11.83
N GLY A 464 -22.27 7.18 12.83
CA GLY A 464 -20.94 6.59 12.73
C GLY A 464 -19.94 7.44 11.94
N VAL A 465 -20.20 8.73 11.80
CA VAL A 465 -19.35 9.67 11.08
C VAL A 465 -18.31 10.21 12.06
N ASN A 466 -17.09 9.69 11.96
CA ASN A 466 -15.95 10.13 12.76
C ASN A 466 -14.84 10.74 11.89
N ALA A 467 -14.94 10.60 10.56
CA ALA A 467 -13.99 11.19 9.64
C ALA A 467 -14.49 12.54 9.12
N MET A 468 -13.62 13.54 9.09
CA MET A 468 -13.92 14.88 8.60
C MET A 468 -12.80 15.36 7.68
N MET A 469 -13.14 16.13 6.65
CA MET A 469 -12.15 16.65 5.70
C MET A 469 -12.37 18.13 5.41
N ALA A 470 -11.27 18.89 5.44
CA ALA A 470 -11.22 20.24 4.92
C ALA A 470 -10.59 20.21 3.53
N VAL A 471 -11.37 20.57 2.52
CA VAL A 471 -11.00 20.53 1.09
C VAL A 471 -10.68 21.90 0.51
N ASP A 472 -11.15 22.99 1.11
CA ASP A 472 -10.95 24.37 0.65
C ASP A 472 -10.69 25.35 1.80
N GLY A 473 -10.42 24.83 3.00
CA GLY A 473 -10.22 25.60 4.20
C GLY A 473 -11.43 26.42 4.69
N SER A 474 -12.63 26.23 4.16
CA SER A 474 -13.84 26.93 4.61
C SER A 474 -14.40 26.41 5.93
N VAL A 475 -14.03 25.18 6.31
CA VAL A 475 -14.58 24.47 7.48
C VAL A 475 -13.55 24.39 8.62
N VAL A 476 -14.04 24.52 9.84
CA VAL A 476 -13.29 24.15 11.05
C VAL A 476 -13.50 22.66 11.27
N LEU A 477 -12.43 21.92 11.50
CA LEU A 477 -12.51 20.50 11.83
C LEU A 477 -12.60 20.38 13.35
N ALA A 478 -13.77 20.01 13.85
CA ALA A 478 -14.01 19.87 15.28
C ALA A 478 -14.57 18.49 15.59
N GLY A 479 -13.80 17.72 16.35
CA GLY A 479 -14.16 16.41 16.89
C GLY A 479 -14.44 16.50 18.39
N GLY A 480 -14.61 15.33 18.97
CA GLY A 480 -15.00 15.13 20.35
C GLY A 480 -14.60 13.73 20.81
N ARG A 481 -15.36 13.14 21.73
CA ARG A 481 -14.87 12.02 22.58
C ARG A 481 -14.72 10.66 21.91
N ALA A 482 -14.70 10.60 20.59
CA ALA A 482 -14.57 9.39 19.80
C ALA A 482 -13.22 9.39 19.08
N ASP A 483 -12.79 8.22 18.59
CA ASP A 483 -11.64 8.16 17.68
C ASP A 483 -12.03 8.91 16.39
N ASN A 484 -11.49 10.12 16.19
CA ASN A 484 -11.75 10.96 15.04
C ASN A 484 -10.66 10.84 13.97
N ASP A 485 -11.07 10.91 12.70
CA ASP A 485 -10.17 10.87 11.54
C ASP A 485 -10.21 12.24 10.82
N TYR A 486 -9.14 13.01 10.96
CA TYR A 486 -8.99 14.32 10.35
C TYR A 486 -8.23 14.25 9.04
N TRP A 487 -8.80 14.78 7.98
CA TRP A 487 -8.15 14.90 6.68
C TRP A 487 -7.89 16.36 6.36
N ALA A 488 -6.62 16.75 6.25
CA ALA A 488 -6.27 18.16 6.04
C ALA A 488 -5.03 18.35 5.16
N TYR A 489 -5.05 19.42 4.35
CA TYR A 489 -3.94 19.85 3.50
C TYR A 489 -3.33 21.16 4.04
N GLY A 490 -2.01 21.17 4.15
CA GLY A 490 -1.22 22.32 4.61
C GLY A 490 -1.79 22.96 5.88
N LYS A 491 -2.00 24.27 5.81
CA LYS A 491 -2.50 25.10 6.92
C LYS A 491 -3.89 24.72 7.43
N ASP A 492 -4.66 23.91 6.69
CA ASP A 492 -5.97 23.49 7.18
C ASP A 492 -5.86 22.51 8.34
N ALA A 493 -4.71 21.83 8.51
CA ALA A 493 -4.46 21.00 9.68
C ALA A 493 -4.46 21.84 10.98
N GLU A 494 -4.01 23.09 10.95
CA GLU A 494 -4.01 23.99 12.12
C GLU A 494 -5.43 24.40 12.57
N LYS A 495 -6.45 24.14 11.74
CA LYS A 495 -7.85 24.42 12.05
C LYS A 495 -8.50 23.32 12.87
N ILE A 496 -7.85 22.19 13.04
CA ILE A 496 -8.34 21.12 13.91
C ILE A 496 -8.45 21.67 15.34
N LYS A 497 -9.59 21.38 15.97
CA LYS A 497 -9.87 21.67 17.37
C LYS A 497 -10.26 20.35 18.02
N GLU A 498 -9.33 19.81 18.80
CA GLU A 498 -9.48 18.56 19.52
C GLU A 498 -9.28 18.78 21.03
N GLU A 499 -10.16 18.20 21.82
CA GLU A 499 -10.11 18.26 23.28
C GLU A 499 -9.43 17.01 23.82
N LYS A 500 -8.74 17.12 24.96
CA LYS A 500 -8.14 15.93 25.59
C LYS A 500 -9.22 15.07 26.22
N ASP A 501 -9.72 14.05 25.53
CA ASP A 501 -10.92 13.36 25.97
C ASP A 501 -10.90 11.82 25.97
N GLY A 502 -9.79 11.22 25.50
CA GLY A 502 -9.47 9.81 25.64
C GLY A 502 -9.75 8.95 24.39
N GLY A 503 -10.13 9.55 23.26
CA GLY A 503 -10.09 8.93 21.94
C GLY A 503 -8.64 8.73 21.44
N THR A 504 -8.49 8.06 20.30
CA THR A 504 -7.24 8.04 19.52
C THR A 504 -7.46 8.71 18.18
N ASP A 505 -7.01 9.94 18.06
CA ASP A 505 -7.30 10.80 16.92
C ASP A 505 -6.21 10.71 15.87
N THR A 506 -6.64 10.61 14.61
CA THR A 506 -5.74 10.40 13.48
C THR A 506 -5.82 11.58 12.52
N LEU A 507 -4.70 12.29 12.34
CA LEU A 507 -4.51 13.23 11.24
C LEU A 507 -3.95 12.50 10.01
N TRP A 508 -4.80 12.32 9.02
CA TRP A 508 -4.48 12.00 7.64
C TRP A 508 -3.99 13.26 6.91
N TYR A 509 -2.70 13.55 7.08
CA TYR A 509 -2.08 14.73 6.50
C TYR A 509 -1.82 14.56 5.00
N MET A 510 -2.45 15.42 4.20
CA MET A 510 -2.40 15.40 2.73
C MET A 510 -1.21 16.20 2.18
N ALA A 511 -0.14 16.35 2.99
CA ALA A 511 0.94 17.31 2.78
C ALA A 511 0.41 18.75 2.69
N GLY A 512 1.29 19.69 2.36
CA GLY A 512 0.95 21.09 2.08
C GLY A 512 1.86 21.61 0.98
N PRO A 513 1.96 22.92 0.78
CA PRO A 513 2.95 23.53 -0.13
C PRO A 513 4.40 23.11 0.17
N ASP A 514 5.33 23.31 -0.77
CA ASP A 514 6.71 22.76 -0.72
C ASP A 514 7.53 23.15 0.52
N ASP A 515 7.28 24.34 1.04
CA ASP A 515 7.97 24.94 2.18
C ASP A 515 7.17 24.82 3.49
N TYR A 516 5.95 24.28 3.42
CA TYR A 516 5.07 24.24 4.58
C TYR A 516 5.52 23.17 5.59
N VAL A 517 5.61 23.58 6.85
CA VAL A 517 5.90 22.73 8.00
C VAL A 517 4.59 22.50 8.75
N LEU A 518 4.18 21.25 8.89
CA LEU A 518 3.03 20.92 9.72
C LEU A 518 3.40 21.12 11.19
N HIS A 519 2.71 22.06 11.84
CA HIS A 519 2.67 22.12 13.30
C HIS A 519 1.44 21.34 13.76
N CYS A 520 1.67 20.19 14.38
CA CYS A 520 0.59 19.31 14.79
C CYS A 520 -0.31 20.00 15.81
N PRO A 521 -1.64 19.93 15.63
CA PRO A 521 -2.59 20.34 16.66
C PRO A 521 -2.37 19.53 17.95
N ALA A 522 -2.72 20.12 19.08
CA ALA A 522 -2.74 19.39 20.35
C ALA A 522 -3.76 18.25 20.31
N ASN A 523 -3.51 17.21 21.11
CA ASN A 523 -4.38 16.04 21.31
C ASN A 523 -4.63 15.22 20.04
N ILE A 524 -3.67 15.21 19.10
CA ILE A 524 -3.70 14.30 17.95
C ILE A 524 -2.61 13.24 18.15
N GLU A 525 -3.00 12.01 18.42
CA GLU A 525 -2.05 10.94 18.73
C GLU A 525 -1.46 10.31 17.48
N LYS A 526 -2.21 10.22 16.38
CA LYS A 526 -1.73 9.54 15.17
C LYS A 526 -1.57 10.51 14.02
N ILE A 527 -0.39 10.48 13.40
CA ILE A 527 -0.14 11.23 12.18
C ILE A 527 0.16 10.24 11.07
N ARG A 528 -0.63 10.32 10.00
CA ARG A 528 -0.51 9.47 8.81
C ARG A 528 -0.35 10.35 7.60
N ILE A 529 0.67 10.10 6.80
CA ILE A 529 0.81 10.79 5.52
C ILE A 529 -0.10 10.13 4.50
N ALA A 530 -1.18 10.82 4.16
CA ALA A 530 -2.22 10.38 3.24
C ALA A 530 -1.93 10.75 1.77
N THR A 531 -0.69 11.16 1.44
CA THR A 531 -0.27 11.49 0.08
C THR A 531 1.18 11.10 -0.19
N VAL A 532 1.60 11.05 -1.45
CA VAL A 532 2.98 10.67 -1.86
C VAL A 532 3.69 11.84 -2.55
N VAL A 533 3.24 13.08 -2.31
CA VAL A 533 3.83 14.25 -2.96
C VAL A 533 5.35 14.27 -2.75
N SER A 534 6.05 13.97 -3.83
CA SER A 534 7.50 13.88 -3.89
C SER A 534 8.01 14.65 -5.10
N ARG A 535 7.25 15.62 -5.61
CA ARG A 535 7.74 16.71 -6.45
C ARG A 535 7.50 18.03 -5.74
N LYS A 536 8.37 19.00 -6.03
CA LYS A 536 8.11 20.40 -5.75
C LYS A 536 6.90 20.86 -6.58
N GLU A 537 5.87 21.37 -5.94
CA GLU A 537 4.69 22.02 -6.56
C GLU A 537 5.13 23.15 -7.50
N GLU A 538 6.19 23.90 -7.16
CA GLU A 538 6.76 24.96 -8.03
C GLU A 538 7.42 24.42 -9.33
N GLY A 539 7.65 23.11 -9.42
CA GLY A 539 8.27 22.44 -10.56
C GLY A 539 7.30 21.74 -11.51
N ALA A 540 5.98 21.89 -11.32
CA ALA A 540 4.98 21.32 -12.21
C ALA A 540 5.20 21.80 -13.67
N GLY A 541 5.43 20.86 -14.60
CA GLY A 541 5.70 21.15 -16.02
C GLY A 541 7.18 21.27 -16.43
N GLN A 542 8.15 21.14 -15.51
CA GLN A 542 9.59 21.27 -15.83
C GLN A 542 10.36 19.95 -16.00
N GLY A 543 9.67 18.84 -16.26
CA GLY A 543 10.27 17.50 -16.38
C GLY A 543 10.65 16.86 -15.04
N PRO A 544 11.35 15.70 -15.04
CA PRO A 544 11.72 14.98 -13.83
C PRO A 544 12.75 15.75 -13.00
N GLN A 545 12.38 16.14 -11.77
CA GLN A 545 13.33 16.69 -10.80
C GLN A 545 14.08 15.57 -10.06
N PRO A 546 15.40 15.71 -9.81
CA PRO A 546 16.22 14.66 -9.22
C PRO A 546 16.00 14.43 -7.72
N GLU A 547 15.42 15.40 -7.01
CA GLU A 547 15.13 15.32 -5.56
C GLU A 547 13.65 15.56 -5.30
N GLY A 548 13.05 14.70 -4.48
CA GLY A 548 11.64 14.81 -4.13
C GLY A 548 11.37 15.82 -3.01
N LYS A 549 10.09 16.20 -2.85
CA LYS A 549 9.64 17.01 -1.72
C LYS A 549 9.88 16.26 -0.41
N ARG A 550 10.34 17.01 0.58
CA ARG A 550 10.54 16.56 1.96
C ARG A 550 9.42 17.13 2.83
N ILE A 551 8.65 16.25 3.45
CA ILE A 551 7.56 16.63 4.34
C ILE A 551 8.15 16.92 5.71
N ARG A 552 7.83 18.08 6.28
CA ARG A 552 8.32 18.50 7.60
C ARG A 552 7.18 18.57 8.59
N ILE A 553 7.40 18.01 9.77
CA ILE A 553 6.39 17.89 10.83
C ILE A 553 7.03 18.21 12.17
N VAL A 554 6.33 18.98 12.97
CA VAL A 554 6.67 19.29 14.35
C VAL A 554 5.48 18.90 15.21
N ALA A 555 5.67 17.91 16.08
CA ALA A 555 4.67 17.47 17.04
C ALA A 555 4.27 18.62 17.97
N HIS A 556 3.07 18.55 18.53
CA HIS A 556 2.71 19.46 19.62
C HIS A 556 3.52 19.06 20.87
N PRO A 557 4.13 20.00 21.62
CA PRO A 557 5.01 19.66 22.74
C PRO A 557 4.38 18.76 23.80
N ASP A 558 3.08 18.94 24.07
CA ASP A 558 2.35 18.20 25.12
C ASP A 558 1.52 17.03 24.58
N SER A 559 1.71 16.62 23.32
CA SER A 559 0.94 15.56 22.69
C SER A 559 1.87 14.58 21.97
N PRO A 560 2.23 13.47 22.64
CA PRO A 560 3.01 12.41 22.01
C PRO A 560 2.31 11.84 20.79
N ILE A 561 3.10 11.50 19.78
CA ILE A 561 2.63 11.11 18.46
C ILE A 561 3.11 9.71 18.08
N GLU A 562 2.24 8.99 17.39
CA GLU A 562 2.57 7.86 16.55
C GLU A 562 2.54 8.33 15.09
N PHE A 563 3.70 8.57 14.52
CA PHE A 563 3.90 8.97 13.13
C PHE A 563 4.18 7.75 12.22
N GLU A 564 3.44 7.62 11.13
CA GLU A 564 3.76 6.68 10.04
C GLU A 564 3.51 7.34 8.68
N THR A 565 4.38 7.04 7.70
CA THR A 565 4.30 7.62 6.36
C THR A 565 4.31 6.59 5.23
N SER A 566 3.92 7.03 4.03
CA SER A 566 3.75 6.24 2.83
C SER A 566 5.07 5.85 2.14
N GLU A 567 5.00 4.99 1.12
CA GLU A 567 6.19 4.30 0.60
C GLU A 567 7.24 5.21 -0.04
N ARG A 568 6.93 6.40 -0.60
CA ARG A 568 7.88 7.14 -1.48
C ARG A 568 8.11 8.61 -1.13
N VAL A 569 7.92 9.02 0.13
CA VAL A 569 8.19 10.40 0.57
C VAL A 569 9.42 10.46 1.47
N GLU A 570 10.13 11.58 1.46
CA GLU A 570 11.14 11.88 2.47
C GLU A 570 10.50 12.72 3.58
N VAL A 571 10.93 12.48 4.82
CA VAL A 571 10.30 13.09 6.00
C VAL A 571 11.33 13.61 6.99
N ASP A 572 11.05 14.79 7.54
CA ASP A 572 11.68 15.34 8.73
C ASP A 572 10.60 15.45 9.81
N VAL A 573 10.77 14.77 10.94
CA VAL A 573 9.81 14.80 12.04
C VAL A 573 10.54 15.17 13.33
N THR A 574 10.00 16.17 14.01
CA THR A 574 10.38 16.52 15.38
C THR A 574 9.27 16.06 16.31
N GLY A 575 9.64 15.23 17.28
CA GLY A 575 8.79 14.70 18.33
C GLY A 575 8.37 15.77 19.36
N SER A 576 7.57 15.31 20.30
CA SER A 576 6.98 16.05 21.40
C SER A 576 7.94 16.09 22.61
N THR A 577 7.40 16.27 23.80
CA THR A 577 8.16 16.16 25.06
C THR A 577 7.83 14.88 25.84
N GLY A 578 7.09 13.95 25.26
CA GLY A 578 6.87 12.62 25.80
C GLY A 578 7.04 11.54 24.74
N ASP A 579 6.89 10.29 25.16
CA ASP A 579 7.22 9.08 24.39
C ASP A 579 6.53 9.00 23.01
N ASP A 580 7.28 9.23 21.95
CA ASP A 580 6.85 9.23 20.56
C ASP A 580 7.22 7.93 19.82
N VAL A 581 6.46 7.62 18.77
CA VAL A 581 6.75 6.53 17.85
C VAL A 581 6.82 7.09 16.43
N MET A 582 7.99 7.03 15.80
CA MET A 582 8.21 7.54 14.45
C MET A 582 8.67 6.43 13.50
N ILE A 583 7.82 6.13 12.52
CA ILE A 583 8.03 5.06 11.55
C ILE A 583 8.27 5.64 10.15
N GLY A 584 9.48 5.44 9.63
CA GLY A 584 9.92 5.95 8.35
C GLY A 584 9.33 5.25 7.12
N PRO A 585 9.48 5.87 5.94
CA PRO A 585 8.95 5.39 4.65
C PRO A 585 9.65 4.13 4.14
N LYS A 586 8.95 3.29 3.36
CA LYS A 586 9.52 2.05 2.78
C LYS A 586 10.52 2.27 1.64
N HIS A 587 10.45 3.40 0.94
CA HIS A 587 11.26 3.78 -0.21
C HIS A 587 11.63 5.26 -0.15
N GLY A 588 11.78 5.81 1.06
CA GLY A 588 12.22 7.17 1.30
C GLY A 588 13.30 7.21 2.39
N SER A 589 13.90 8.38 2.57
CA SER A 589 14.76 8.68 3.70
C SER A 589 13.95 9.34 4.82
N ALA A 590 14.41 9.22 6.06
CA ALA A 590 13.77 9.84 7.23
C ALA A 590 14.80 10.50 8.13
N THR A 591 14.46 11.67 8.64
CA THR A 591 15.19 12.36 9.70
C THR A 591 14.22 12.57 10.87
N PHE A 592 14.54 11.99 12.03
CA PHE A 592 13.69 12.01 13.22
C PHE A 592 14.45 12.56 14.41
N TYR A 593 13.80 13.43 15.16
CA TYR A 593 14.27 13.99 16.43
C TYR A 593 13.25 13.59 17.50
N GLY A 594 13.66 12.85 18.52
CA GLY A 594 12.79 12.34 19.58
C GLY A 594 12.27 13.45 20.49
N GLY A 595 13.18 14.32 20.92
CA GLY A 595 12.85 15.39 21.84
C GLY A 595 13.10 14.92 23.26
N LYS A 596 12.04 14.87 24.07
CA LYS A 596 12.12 14.30 25.40
C LYS A 596 11.18 13.10 25.47
N GLY A 597 11.51 12.13 26.31
CA GLY A 597 10.69 10.94 26.47
C GLY A 597 11.45 9.71 26.04
N ASN A 598 10.81 8.56 26.11
CA ASN A 598 11.40 7.31 25.62
C ASN A 598 10.83 7.04 24.22
N ASP A 599 11.57 7.43 23.20
CA ASP A 599 11.08 7.47 21.84
C ASP A 599 11.47 6.22 21.05
N THR A 600 10.65 5.86 20.06
CA THR A 600 10.92 4.74 19.17
C THR A 600 11.00 5.22 17.72
N MET A 601 12.15 5.02 17.08
CA MET A 601 12.40 5.44 15.70
C MET A 601 12.75 4.23 14.83
N ILE A 602 11.99 4.02 13.75
CA ILE A 602 12.12 2.82 12.91
C ILE A 602 12.25 3.18 11.43
N ALA A 603 13.36 2.79 10.81
CA ALA A 603 13.50 2.81 9.36
C ALA A 603 12.88 1.56 8.72
N ARG A 604 11.88 1.74 7.85
CA ARG A 604 11.28 0.61 7.09
C ARG A 604 11.92 0.39 5.73
N ALA A 605 12.79 1.29 5.28
CA ALA A 605 13.44 1.19 3.99
C ALA A 605 14.30 -0.07 3.92
N LYS A 606 14.23 -0.79 2.81
CA LYS A 606 15.03 -2.01 2.58
C LYS A 606 16.18 -1.79 1.61
N GLN A 607 16.26 -0.61 1.00
CA GLN A 607 17.28 -0.29 0.01
C GLN A 607 18.49 0.38 0.69
N GLY A 608 19.67 -0.21 0.52
CA GLY A 608 20.91 0.31 1.13
C GLY A 608 21.42 1.66 0.59
N ASN A 609 20.71 2.28 -0.35
CA ASN A 609 21.01 3.64 -0.83
C ASN A 609 20.23 4.72 -0.07
N ARG A 610 19.32 4.34 0.83
CA ARG A 610 18.63 5.27 1.72
C ARG A 610 19.52 5.60 2.91
N ARG A 611 19.27 6.77 3.46
CA ARG A 611 20.01 7.35 4.57
C ARG A 611 19.03 7.88 5.59
N HIS A 612 19.18 7.45 6.82
CA HIS A 612 18.34 7.83 7.94
C HIS A 612 19.16 8.61 8.96
N GLY A 613 18.55 9.62 9.58
CA GLY A 613 19.15 10.40 10.66
C GLY A 613 18.22 10.37 11.86
N PHE A 614 18.50 9.54 12.85
CA PHE A 614 17.67 9.38 14.05
C PHE A 614 18.43 9.90 15.27
N TYR A 615 17.81 10.83 15.99
CA TYR A 615 18.38 11.51 17.14
C TYR A 615 17.40 11.35 18.31
N GLY A 616 17.71 10.47 19.27
CA GLY A 616 16.88 10.19 20.46
C GLY A 616 16.70 11.42 21.35
N GLU A 617 17.81 12.08 21.67
CA GLU A 617 17.88 13.29 22.52
C GLU A 617 17.76 12.98 24.03
N GLU A 618 16.67 13.35 24.73
CA GLU A 618 16.54 13.11 26.18
C GLU A 618 15.61 11.93 26.49
N GLY A 619 16.12 10.84 27.03
CA GLY A 619 15.34 9.71 27.57
C GLY A 619 15.91 8.36 27.12
N ASN A 620 15.20 7.27 27.37
CA ASN A 620 15.68 5.94 26.99
C ASN A 620 15.09 5.54 25.64
N ASP A 621 15.83 5.77 24.57
CA ASP A 621 15.32 5.70 23.21
C ASP A 621 15.60 4.36 22.55
N THR A 622 14.77 3.99 21.58
CA THR A 622 14.93 2.81 20.74
C THR A 622 15.06 3.21 19.27
N LEU A 623 16.26 3.06 18.72
CA LEU A 623 16.59 3.47 17.35
C LEU A 623 16.87 2.26 16.46
N HIS A 624 16.03 2.02 15.46
CA HIS A 624 16.23 0.98 14.45
C HIS A 624 16.56 1.59 13.08
N GLY A 625 17.85 1.66 12.76
CA GLY A 625 18.36 2.10 11.44
C GLY A 625 17.93 1.19 10.30
N GLY A 626 18.14 1.64 9.06
CA GLY A 626 17.91 0.86 7.86
C GLY A 626 19.18 0.12 7.42
N PRO A 627 19.17 -0.57 6.28
CA PRO A 627 20.41 -0.91 5.61
C PRO A 627 21.03 0.35 4.99
N GLY A 628 22.35 0.43 4.90
CA GLY A 628 23.02 1.45 4.11
C GLY A 628 23.93 2.36 4.91
N ARG A 629 23.63 3.66 4.96
CA ARG A 629 24.49 4.64 5.63
C ARG A 629 23.69 5.61 6.47
N ASP A 630 23.47 5.21 7.71
CA ASP A 630 22.62 5.93 8.65
C ASP A 630 23.42 6.66 9.71
N THR A 631 22.81 7.68 10.32
CA THR A 631 23.31 8.38 11.50
C THR A 631 22.31 8.13 12.63
N LEU A 632 22.76 7.47 13.69
CA LEU A 632 21.96 7.12 14.86
C LEU A 632 22.63 7.71 16.09
N ASP A 633 21.94 8.56 16.83
CA ASP A 633 22.45 9.21 18.04
C ASP A 633 21.43 9.01 19.17
N GLY A 634 21.80 8.24 20.19
CA GLY A 634 20.95 7.96 21.35
C GLY A 634 20.71 9.22 22.18
N GLY A 635 21.73 10.05 22.38
CA GLY A 635 21.62 11.27 23.19
C GLY A 635 21.92 11.00 24.66
N THR A 636 20.95 11.21 25.56
CA THR A 636 21.12 10.99 27.00
C THR A 636 20.04 10.07 27.53
N GLY A 637 20.42 9.05 28.30
CA GLY A 637 19.54 8.01 28.80
C GLY A 637 20.13 6.64 28.47
N ASP A 638 19.46 5.57 28.87
CA ASP A 638 19.89 4.21 28.59
C ASP A 638 19.26 3.76 27.25
N ASP A 639 19.99 3.89 26.14
CA ASP A 639 19.44 3.73 24.79
C ASP A 639 19.63 2.33 24.19
N GLU A 640 18.71 1.91 23.31
CA GLU A 640 18.83 0.71 22.49
C GLU A 640 18.95 1.06 21.00
N ILE A 641 20.12 0.79 20.40
CA ILE A 641 20.44 1.21 19.03
C ILE A 641 20.74 -0.02 18.15
N HIS A 642 19.99 -0.16 17.05
CA HIS A 642 20.16 -1.18 16.03
C HIS A 642 20.58 -0.55 14.71
N GLY A 643 21.88 -0.61 14.40
CA GLY A 643 22.47 -0.06 13.18
C GLY A 643 22.13 -0.83 11.90
N ASN A 644 21.76 -2.11 12.02
CA ASN A 644 21.58 -3.00 10.87
C ASN A 644 22.82 -3.04 9.95
N THR A 645 22.67 -3.45 8.68
CA THR A 645 23.82 -3.65 7.78
C THR A 645 24.28 -2.36 7.11
N GLY A 646 25.58 -2.17 6.91
CA GLY A 646 26.12 -1.08 6.13
C GLY A 646 27.26 -0.31 6.80
N ARG A 647 27.35 1.00 6.51
CA ARG A 647 28.33 1.94 7.08
C ARG A 647 27.57 3.00 7.84
N ASN A 648 27.35 2.76 9.12
CA ASN A 648 26.60 3.64 9.99
C ASN A 648 27.53 4.56 10.78
N HIS A 649 27.01 5.71 11.20
CA HIS A 649 27.58 6.53 12.26
C HIS A 649 26.70 6.38 13.49
N ILE A 650 27.21 5.77 14.54
CA ILE A 650 26.43 5.46 15.75
C ILE A 650 27.06 6.18 16.94
N PHE A 651 26.24 6.93 17.67
CA PHE A 651 26.61 7.57 18.93
C PHE A 651 25.68 7.01 20.02
N GLY A 652 26.25 6.31 21.00
CA GLY A 652 25.49 5.81 22.16
C GLY A 652 25.05 6.96 23.06
N GLY A 653 25.92 7.95 23.26
CA GLY A 653 25.60 9.11 24.08
C GLY A 653 25.87 8.86 25.57
N HIS A 654 25.19 9.61 26.44
CA HIS A 654 25.35 9.50 27.89
C HIS A 654 24.36 8.51 28.49
N GLY A 655 24.83 7.37 28.98
CA GLY A 655 24.00 6.43 29.73
C GLY A 655 24.55 5.03 29.68
N ASN A 656 23.71 4.01 29.85
CA ASN A 656 24.10 2.60 29.75
C ASN A 656 23.47 1.99 28.50
N ASP A 657 24.13 2.16 27.37
CA ASP A 657 23.53 1.90 26.06
C ASP A 657 23.75 0.45 25.61
N VAL A 658 22.82 -0.05 24.81
CA VAL A 658 22.91 -1.34 24.14
C VAL A 658 22.90 -1.11 22.64
N ILE A 659 24.01 -1.43 21.99
CA ILE A 659 24.23 -1.20 20.56
C ILE A 659 24.40 -2.55 19.84
N TYR A 660 23.61 -2.76 18.79
CA TYR A 660 23.74 -3.85 17.84
C TYR A 660 24.03 -3.28 16.45
N ASP A 661 25.21 -3.57 15.88
CA ASP A 661 25.54 -3.18 14.51
C ASP A 661 25.80 -4.41 13.65
N GLY A 662 25.21 -4.40 12.45
CA GLY A 662 25.23 -5.52 11.52
C GLY A 662 26.51 -5.56 10.67
N GLU A 663 26.49 -6.37 9.61
CA GLU A 663 27.65 -6.48 8.73
C GLU A 663 28.00 -5.15 8.05
N GLY A 664 29.29 -4.84 7.91
CA GLY A 664 29.75 -3.72 7.11
C GLY A 664 30.95 -3.00 7.68
N ALA A 665 30.90 -1.67 7.70
CA ALA A 665 32.04 -0.84 8.12
C ALA A 665 31.56 0.47 8.74
N SER A 666 31.08 0.39 9.99
CA SER A 666 30.50 1.52 10.74
C SER A 666 31.53 2.22 11.62
N THR A 667 31.27 3.49 11.92
CA THR A 667 31.99 4.27 12.94
C THR A 667 31.06 4.42 14.15
N ILE A 668 31.53 4.00 15.32
CA ILE A 668 30.72 3.87 16.54
C ILE A 668 31.44 4.59 17.68
N ASP A 669 30.77 5.51 18.35
CA ASP A 669 31.18 6.04 19.65
C ASP A 669 30.19 5.57 20.70
N THR A 670 30.63 4.71 21.64
CA THR A 670 29.71 4.21 22.67
C THR A 670 29.38 5.25 23.72
N GLY A 671 30.06 6.40 23.77
CA GLY A 671 29.88 7.37 24.83
C GLY A 671 30.29 6.86 26.23
N PRO A 672 30.14 7.69 27.28
CA PRO A 672 30.40 7.30 28.66
C PRO A 672 29.33 6.36 29.25
N GLY A 673 29.65 5.67 30.35
CA GLY A 673 28.71 4.82 31.10
C GLY A 673 28.99 3.32 30.98
N GLN A 674 27.98 2.46 31.21
CA GLN A 674 28.13 1.00 31.16
C GLN A 674 27.48 0.40 29.91
N ASN A 675 28.24 0.37 28.81
CA ASN A 675 27.68 0.13 27.49
C ASN A 675 27.93 -1.31 27.04
N THR A 676 26.99 -1.86 26.28
CA THR A 676 27.10 -3.18 25.65
C THR A 676 27.05 -3.01 24.13
N LEU A 677 28.03 -3.57 23.43
CA LEU A 677 28.15 -3.49 21.99
C LEU A 677 28.27 -4.89 21.37
N HIS A 678 27.38 -5.21 20.45
CA HIS A 678 27.41 -6.41 19.63
C HIS A 678 27.73 -6.03 18.19
N LEU A 679 28.82 -6.59 17.64
CA LEU A 679 29.26 -6.32 16.27
C LEU A 679 29.25 -7.60 15.46
N CYS A 680 28.56 -7.58 14.32
CA CYS A 680 28.67 -8.63 13.32
C CYS A 680 30.01 -8.56 12.55
N ALA A 681 30.14 -9.41 11.54
CA ALA A 681 31.32 -9.45 10.69
C ALA A 681 31.56 -8.13 9.94
N GLY A 682 32.83 -7.71 9.81
CA GLY A 682 33.18 -6.49 9.07
C GLY A 682 34.18 -5.59 9.77
N ASP A 683 34.43 -4.44 9.14
CA ASP A 683 35.53 -3.52 9.42
C ASP A 683 35.03 -2.27 10.13
N HIS A 684 34.77 -2.38 11.44
CA HIS A 684 34.19 -1.31 12.25
C HIS A 684 35.26 -0.50 12.99
N GLU A 685 35.04 0.81 13.09
CA GLU A 685 35.83 1.71 13.93
C GLU A 685 35.03 2.06 15.19
N VAL A 686 35.58 1.76 16.37
CA VAL A 686 34.87 1.88 17.65
C VAL A 686 35.67 2.73 18.62
N ALA A 687 35.14 3.89 18.99
CA ALA A 687 35.56 4.67 20.14
C ALA A 687 34.75 4.24 21.38
N THR A 688 35.42 4.07 22.52
CA THR A 688 34.73 3.79 23.79
C THR A 688 34.95 4.94 24.75
N GLY A 689 33.90 5.36 25.46
CA GLY A 689 33.97 6.47 26.40
C GLY A 689 34.48 6.09 27.81
N SER A 690 34.35 7.03 28.74
CA SER A 690 34.68 6.78 30.15
C SER A 690 33.62 5.91 30.82
N GLY A 691 34.01 4.85 31.53
CA GLY A 691 33.06 3.90 32.11
C GLY A 691 33.47 2.47 31.81
N VAL A 692 32.51 1.58 31.56
CA VAL A 692 32.75 0.17 31.22
C VAL A 692 32.02 -0.21 29.95
N THR A 693 32.74 -0.40 28.84
CA THR A 693 32.15 -0.91 27.59
C THR A 693 32.47 -2.39 27.44
N ARG A 694 31.45 -3.23 27.24
CA ARG A 694 31.58 -4.66 26.91
C ARG A 694 31.26 -4.87 25.44
N ILE A 695 32.22 -5.38 24.68
CA ILE A 695 32.12 -5.57 23.25
C ILE A 695 32.19 -7.06 22.94
N THR A 696 31.21 -7.55 22.18
CA THR A 696 31.20 -8.90 21.60
C THR A 696 31.30 -8.79 20.08
N PRO A 697 32.53 -8.86 19.53
CA PRO A 697 32.74 -8.75 18.09
C PRO A 697 32.84 -10.11 17.39
N GLU A 698 32.19 -10.23 16.24
CA GLU A 698 32.48 -11.25 15.24
C GLU A 698 33.73 -10.89 14.40
N PRO A 699 34.26 -11.80 13.55
CA PRO A 699 35.49 -11.57 12.77
C PRO A 699 35.48 -10.31 11.87
N GLY A 700 36.66 -9.79 11.52
CA GLY A 700 36.84 -8.63 10.65
C GLY A 700 37.80 -7.59 11.21
N ALA A 701 38.25 -6.65 10.37
CA ALA A 701 39.27 -5.68 10.73
C ALA A 701 38.69 -4.54 11.57
N LYS A 702 38.54 -4.78 12.87
CA LYS A 702 37.94 -3.82 13.82
C LYS A 702 39.02 -2.96 14.50
N VAL A 703 38.83 -1.65 14.54
CA VAL A 703 39.72 -0.72 15.24
C VAL A 703 39.05 -0.24 16.52
N PHE A 704 39.68 -0.46 17.67
CA PHE A 704 39.18 -0.01 18.98
C PHE A 704 40.05 1.11 19.55
N THR A 705 39.42 2.25 19.86
CA THR A 705 40.06 3.46 20.38
C THR A 705 39.49 3.79 21.77
N PRO A 706 40.11 3.32 22.87
CA PRO A 706 39.58 3.55 24.21
C PRO A 706 39.89 4.94 24.76
N ALA A 707 38.89 5.59 25.34
CA ALA A 707 39.04 6.90 25.99
C ALA A 707 39.82 6.84 27.32
N TYR A 708 40.22 8.01 27.79
CA TYR A 708 40.90 8.18 29.07
C TYR A 708 40.01 7.79 30.26
N GLY A 709 40.52 6.94 31.14
CA GLY A 709 39.83 6.49 32.35
C GLY A 709 38.78 5.40 32.15
N GLY A 710 38.54 4.94 30.91
CA GLY A 710 37.57 3.88 30.61
C GLY A 710 38.10 2.45 30.77
N VAL A 711 37.18 1.50 30.91
CA VAL A 711 37.43 0.06 30.88
C VAL A 711 36.73 -0.52 29.67
N THR A 712 37.48 -1.09 28.74
CA THR A 712 36.92 -1.78 27.56
C THR A 712 37.20 -3.27 27.69
N VAL A 713 36.14 -4.08 27.62
CA VAL A 713 36.22 -5.54 27.67
C VAL A 713 35.82 -6.07 26.30
N ILE A 714 36.72 -6.83 25.65
CA ILE A 714 36.46 -7.47 24.35
C ILE A 714 36.37 -8.97 24.60
N THR A 715 35.19 -9.54 24.42
CA THR A 715 34.90 -10.93 24.79
C THR A 715 35.43 -11.95 23.78
N GLN A 716 35.59 -11.55 22.52
CA GLN A 716 36.07 -12.41 21.43
C GLN A 716 37.24 -11.73 20.70
N TRP A 717 38.46 -12.10 21.05
CA TRP A 717 39.66 -11.65 20.36
C TRP A 717 39.77 -12.22 18.94
N ASP A 718 40.26 -11.41 18.00
CA ASP A 718 40.59 -11.83 16.64
C ASP A 718 41.92 -11.18 16.19
N ALA A 719 42.67 -11.84 15.30
CA ALA A 719 43.99 -11.42 14.87
C ALA A 719 43.98 -10.15 13.98
N ASP A 720 42.86 -9.86 13.33
CA ASP A 720 42.70 -8.70 12.45
C ASP A 720 42.25 -7.45 13.20
N GLN A 721 41.97 -7.56 14.51
CA GLN A 721 41.64 -6.40 15.36
C GLN A 721 42.86 -5.51 15.58
N THR A 722 42.63 -4.20 15.69
CA THR A 722 43.62 -3.18 16.01
C THR A 722 43.18 -2.42 17.25
N TYR A 723 44.11 -2.15 18.17
CA TYR A 723 43.87 -1.34 19.37
C TYR A 723 44.68 -0.04 19.25
N ASP A 724 43.98 1.06 18.96
CA ASP A 724 44.60 2.36 18.78
C ASP A 724 44.78 3.07 20.13
N LEU A 725 46.04 3.18 20.53
CA LEU A 725 46.50 3.84 21.74
C LEU A 725 47.36 5.07 21.41
N SER A 726 47.28 5.60 20.19
CA SER A 726 48.10 6.72 19.71
C SER A 726 47.97 8.00 20.54
N ALA A 727 46.80 8.21 21.17
CA ALA A 727 46.59 9.32 22.10
C ALA A 727 47.41 9.18 23.40
N TRP A 728 47.83 7.98 23.80
CA TRP A 728 48.52 7.77 25.07
C TRP A 728 49.97 8.24 25.03
N PRO A 729 50.47 8.91 26.09
CA PRO A 729 51.83 9.43 26.11
C PRO A 729 52.90 8.38 26.40
N ALA A 730 52.50 7.16 26.79
CA ALA A 730 53.41 6.07 27.14
C ALA A 730 52.83 4.70 26.74
N PRO A 731 53.67 3.69 26.48
CA PRO A 731 53.23 2.33 26.16
C PRO A 731 52.42 1.68 27.30
N PRO A 732 51.45 0.79 27.00
CA PRO A 732 50.67 0.08 28.01
C PRO A 732 51.51 -0.89 28.84
N THR A 733 51.11 -1.11 30.09
CA THR A 733 51.53 -2.31 30.86
C THR A 733 50.67 -3.50 30.44
N ILE A 734 51.27 -4.58 29.93
CA ILE A 734 50.55 -5.77 29.45
C ILE A 734 50.71 -6.92 30.45
N THR A 735 49.59 -7.50 30.91
CA THR A 735 49.55 -8.70 31.76
C THR A 735 48.78 -9.81 31.05
N ARG A 736 49.37 -11.00 30.95
CA ARG A 736 48.76 -12.16 30.28
C ARG A 736 48.39 -13.26 31.28
N SER A 737 47.19 -13.82 31.13
CA SER A 737 46.71 -15.01 31.81
C SER A 737 46.12 -16.00 30.80
N VAL A 738 45.69 -17.18 31.24
CA VAL A 738 45.06 -18.19 30.37
C VAL A 738 43.87 -17.55 29.63
N ASN A 739 43.90 -17.57 28.29
CA ASN A 739 42.90 -17.01 27.37
C ASN A 739 42.52 -15.54 27.61
N ARG A 740 43.38 -14.74 28.24
CA ARG A 740 43.07 -13.34 28.54
C ARG A 740 44.32 -12.46 28.57
N VAL A 741 44.22 -11.27 27.97
CA VAL A 741 45.26 -10.24 28.01
C VAL A 741 44.67 -8.94 28.53
N ARG A 742 45.29 -8.37 29.56
CA ARG A 742 44.90 -7.08 30.11
C ARG A 742 45.99 -6.04 29.87
N MET A 743 45.63 -4.94 29.24
CA MET A 743 46.48 -3.79 28.98
C MET A 743 46.04 -2.61 29.84
N ARG A 744 47.01 -1.92 30.46
CA ARG A 744 46.75 -0.75 31.30
C ARG A 744 47.52 0.47 30.83
N CYS A 745 46.79 1.53 30.48
CA CYS A 745 47.31 2.85 30.14
C CYS A 745 46.85 3.86 31.20
N GLY A 746 47.66 4.04 32.26
CA GLY A 746 47.27 4.88 33.40
C GLY A 746 46.02 4.33 34.12
N LEU A 747 44.89 5.04 33.99
CA LEU A 747 43.58 4.63 34.50
C LEU A 747 42.75 3.83 33.49
N THR A 748 43.09 3.87 32.20
CA THR A 748 42.39 3.11 31.17
C THR A 748 42.81 1.65 31.20
N ILE A 749 41.82 0.76 31.04
CA ILE A 749 42.01 -0.69 30.99
C ILE A 749 41.38 -1.21 29.70
N LEU A 750 42.15 -2.00 28.93
CA LEU A 750 41.64 -2.80 27.83
C LEU A 750 41.84 -4.28 28.17
N ASP A 751 40.76 -5.05 28.16
CA ASP A 751 40.68 -6.40 28.70
C ASP A 751 40.16 -7.37 27.64
N LEU A 752 41.08 -8.08 27.00
CA LEU A 752 40.84 -8.96 25.87
C LEU A 752 40.65 -10.40 26.37
N HIS A 753 39.55 -11.04 25.99
CA HIS A 753 39.25 -12.43 26.32
C HIS A 753 39.39 -13.30 25.07
N ASP A 754 39.44 -14.62 25.26
CA ASP A 754 39.63 -15.63 24.21
C ASP A 754 40.89 -15.43 23.32
N VAL A 755 41.91 -14.78 23.89
CA VAL A 755 43.18 -14.54 23.20
C VAL A 755 43.94 -15.87 23.04
N ALA A 756 44.27 -16.23 21.80
CA ALA A 756 45.06 -17.44 21.52
C ALA A 756 46.41 -17.43 22.25
N ALA A 757 46.86 -18.58 22.74
CA ALA A 757 48.06 -18.68 23.61
C ALA A 757 49.36 -18.14 22.95
N ILE A 758 49.47 -18.22 21.63
CA ILE A 758 50.64 -17.80 20.85
C ILE A 758 50.49 -16.41 20.21
N ALA A 759 49.37 -15.72 20.42
CA ALA A 759 49.12 -14.41 19.81
C ALA A 759 50.13 -13.35 20.29
N ASP A 760 50.63 -12.54 19.35
CA ASP A 760 51.42 -11.33 19.61
C ASP A 760 50.52 -10.08 19.55
N ILE A 761 50.02 -9.68 20.72
CA ILE A 761 49.15 -8.50 20.85
C ILE A 761 49.88 -7.20 20.48
N THR A 762 51.21 -7.15 20.58
CA THR A 762 51.96 -5.92 20.31
C THR A 762 51.94 -5.51 18.84
N ALA A 763 51.74 -6.48 17.95
CA ALA A 763 51.54 -6.24 16.52
C ALA A 763 50.21 -5.51 16.22
N GLN A 764 49.19 -5.73 17.05
CA GLN A 764 47.85 -5.13 16.93
C GLN A 764 47.76 -3.72 17.56
N LEU A 765 48.84 -3.21 18.17
CA LEU A 765 48.86 -1.89 18.78
C LEU A 765 49.28 -0.79 17.80
N VAL A 766 48.55 0.31 17.81
CA VAL A 766 48.92 1.60 17.19
C VAL A 766 49.20 2.61 18.30
N GLY A 767 50.27 3.41 18.19
CA GLY A 767 50.71 4.35 19.24
C GLY A 767 52.11 4.04 19.80
N PRO A 768 52.48 4.56 20.99
CA PRO A 768 53.83 4.40 21.53
C PRO A 768 54.15 2.92 21.78
N LYS A 769 55.01 2.36 20.94
CA LYS A 769 55.54 1.00 21.07
C LYS A 769 56.78 1.01 21.97
N ARG A 770 56.95 -0.04 22.75
CA ARG A 770 58.12 -0.22 23.62
C ARG A 770 59.05 -1.26 23.03
#